data_AF-A0A7S4M503-F1
#
_entry.id   AF-A0A7S4M503-F1
#
_cell.length_a   1.000
_cell.length_b   1.000
_cell.length_c   1.000
_cell.angle_alpha   90.00
_cell.angle_beta   90.00
_cell.angle_gamma   90.00
#
_symmetry.space_group_name_H-M   'P 1'
#
loop_
_entity.id
_entity.type
_entity.pdbx_description
1 polymer ?
#
loop_
_entity_poly.entity_id
_entity_poly.type
_entity_poly.pdbx_seq_one_letter_code
_entity_poly.pdbx_strand_id
1 'polypeptide(L)'
;MSNEEGKAELESIRTEAREVLVKIKSLLKEREEVYKELSEEREEHLETLEQLLSLSEGTYTNWKSYLVAIGDVPGYELSDKSKQLCKEPEDEKICFFADTDADENIVDDGDDEEKKEEDSEKEEDKNEPEDLPVDEKAETPEKMDAEVEETKETPKKKPPPPLGRPTPPGGSSETTKTETETAGARPTPPGVGTRPTPPGAGTRPTPPGAGTRPAPPGASRAAPPGSGGSRFGVQKAFENPIMNMSDKSLKEFDIPFEEKTFLTECLLSKNVITTLPDGVKHLTKLAKLDISNNRFEELQDCLFELKDSLKDLLLAGNRIKSFGSGWGGMEKLTKLDLENNELGTVPEEILAVPSLTHLNLHRNQLKELPDGLFEMKTLKWLGLRWNELQQLPDALGQLVELEELIIADNEIEAFPEAIEEMKVLRVLDLSNNNLKTMPATIGKLTGLRKLRLQHNQIEELPKEMFTDVDFALEELLLQHNKLRELPIELYEIDTFLTLNVMANQLQELPPEVGHLVNLVTLNMASNEIPVLPEEIGALEYLQELNLGFNNIETVPETINKLVALERLYLGYNKISVLPEIDQCQELWEYFVTGNVEVTELPKSLWTLPNMSKIYASNMKLTEIPNDITNLQELELLDFGFNQIKEIPEDISDLSILRRLNVTHNEISKLPALSNCYDMQNVDLSYNQFTEVPVEDFEMLLERDVELLFDGNPASDQCEGHIKEEAIHIHHSKRFPVVGIADMIGKRPSMEDAMAIQGTLNGDENTDFYGLYDGHAGREAASWCGKHVHKVLLEHLAKGEEELSSLAASYPEVNQAFKDYLYSDDFTGQSKYCGTTAVSVYIKDKDVYVVNVGDSRAVICRDGKPLRLSYDHKPYEDTEQNRIRSLGGSVIGETGRVNGLLAVSRSIGDFYMHPFVVDTPFEKKYELTDEDEFLVIACDGVWDEVHDDVAINLIRDVKNPFLASCMLRDYAYILASDDNISVMVIHLK
;
A
#
# COMPACT_ATOMS: atom_id res chain seq x y z
N MET A 1 1.47 -11.90 -73.76
CA MET A 1 0.14 -12.40 -73.35
C MET A 1 -0.88 -12.18 -74.47
N SER A 2 -0.75 -12.90 -75.58
CA SER A 2 -1.64 -12.77 -76.76
C SER A 2 -1.96 -14.11 -77.44
N ASN A 3 -1.43 -15.20 -76.88
CA ASN A 3 -1.63 -16.60 -77.18
C ASN A 3 -2.60 -17.23 -76.16
N GLU A 4 -3.37 -18.24 -76.58
CA GLU A 4 -4.46 -18.81 -75.75
C GLU A 4 -3.98 -19.45 -74.45
N GLU A 5 -2.79 -20.09 -74.45
CA GLU A 5 -2.16 -20.64 -73.24
C GLU A 5 -1.96 -19.57 -72.16
N GLY A 6 -1.42 -18.41 -72.54
CA GLY A 6 -1.24 -17.27 -71.63
C GLY A 6 -2.54 -16.55 -71.23
N LYS A 7 -3.70 -16.95 -71.77
CA LYS A 7 -5.03 -16.58 -71.22
C LYS A 7 -5.56 -17.65 -70.26
N ALA A 8 -5.33 -18.93 -70.56
CA ALA A 8 -5.70 -20.04 -69.69
C ALA A 8 -4.93 -19.97 -68.35
N GLU A 9 -3.63 -19.70 -68.39
CA GLU A 9 -2.77 -19.52 -67.22
C GLU A 9 -3.22 -18.30 -66.37
N LEU A 10 -3.55 -17.17 -67.01
CA LEU A 10 -4.06 -15.97 -66.35
C LEU A 10 -5.43 -16.19 -65.70
N GLU A 11 -6.31 -16.98 -66.31
CA GLU A 11 -7.61 -17.30 -65.74
C GLU A 11 -7.53 -18.41 -64.67
N SER A 12 -6.50 -19.29 -64.73
CA SER A 12 -6.12 -20.20 -63.64
C SER A 12 -5.67 -19.43 -62.40
N ILE A 13 -4.71 -18.51 -62.55
CA ILE A 13 -4.22 -17.63 -61.47
C ILE A 13 -5.36 -16.78 -60.89
N ARG A 14 -6.29 -16.29 -61.74
CA ARG A 14 -7.49 -15.59 -61.26
C ARG A 14 -8.47 -16.49 -60.52
N THR A 15 -8.49 -17.79 -60.80
CA THR A 15 -9.34 -18.75 -60.11
C THR A 15 -8.75 -19.07 -58.73
N GLU A 16 -7.45 -19.38 -58.65
CA GLU A 16 -6.73 -19.51 -57.37
C GLU A 16 -6.83 -18.22 -56.53
N ALA A 17 -6.62 -17.05 -57.12
CA ALA A 17 -6.76 -15.78 -56.41
C ALA A 17 -8.20 -15.53 -55.91
N ARG A 18 -9.22 -16.00 -56.63
CA ARG A 18 -10.63 -15.95 -56.15
C ARG A 18 -10.84 -16.92 -55.00
N GLU A 19 -10.29 -18.13 -55.05
CA GLU A 19 -10.38 -19.12 -53.97
C GLU A 19 -9.67 -18.66 -52.70
N VAL A 20 -8.45 -18.10 -52.83
CA VAL A 20 -7.73 -17.47 -51.71
C VAL A 20 -8.52 -16.30 -51.14
N LEU A 21 -9.12 -15.45 -51.97
CA LEU A 21 -9.91 -14.30 -51.50
C LEU A 21 -11.25 -14.70 -50.87
N VAL A 22 -11.83 -15.85 -51.27
CA VAL A 22 -12.95 -16.50 -50.56
C VAL A 22 -12.50 -17.05 -49.22
N LYS A 23 -11.32 -17.69 -49.15
CA LYS A 23 -10.76 -18.24 -47.90
C LYS A 23 -10.38 -17.15 -46.90
N ILE A 24 -9.79 -16.04 -47.36
CA ILE A 24 -9.52 -14.84 -46.54
C ILE A 24 -10.84 -14.24 -46.04
N LYS A 25 -11.91 -14.21 -46.85
CA LYS A 25 -13.23 -13.75 -46.39
C LYS A 25 -13.88 -14.70 -45.40
N SER A 26 -13.63 -16.01 -45.50
CA SER A 26 -14.03 -17.00 -44.49
C SER A 26 -13.30 -16.73 -43.17
N LEU A 27 -11.97 -16.61 -43.21
CA LEU A 27 -11.13 -16.33 -42.04
C LEU A 27 -11.40 -14.96 -41.43
N LEU A 28 -11.75 -13.94 -42.22
CA LEU A 28 -12.19 -12.64 -41.72
C LEU A 28 -13.57 -12.73 -41.05
N LYS A 29 -14.45 -13.62 -41.52
CA LYS A 29 -15.77 -13.83 -40.91
C LYS A 29 -15.70 -14.71 -39.66
N GLU A 30 -14.87 -15.75 -39.66
CA GLU A 30 -14.51 -16.52 -38.46
C GLU A 30 -13.83 -15.60 -37.44
N ARG A 31 -12.94 -14.71 -37.89
CA ARG A 31 -12.38 -13.65 -37.06
C ARG A 31 -13.47 -12.69 -36.54
N GLU A 32 -14.41 -12.24 -37.35
CA GLU A 32 -15.54 -11.39 -36.88
C GLU A 32 -16.45 -12.14 -35.90
N GLU A 33 -16.64 -13.46 -36.06
CA GLU A 33 -17.39 -14.31 -35.14
C GLU A 33 -16.60 -14.55 -33.84
N VAL A 34 -15.28 -14.75 -33.89
CA VAL A 34 -14.39 -14.79 -32.71
C VAL A 34 -14.28 -13.42 -32.03
N TYR A 35 -14.25 -12.30 -32.76
CA TYR A 35 -14.35 -10.96 -32.14
C TYR A 35 -15.73 -10.70 -31.55
N LYS A 36 -16.76 -11.46 -31.96
CA LYS A 36 -18.10 -11.37 -31.41
C LYS A 36 -18.27 -12.30 -30.21
N GLU A 37 -17.69 -13.49 -30.23
CA GLU A 37 -17.55 -14.38 -29.07
C GLU A 37 -16.67 -13.70 -28.02
N LEU A 38 -15.48 -13.18 -28.35
CA LEU A 38 -14.68 -12.30 -27.47
C LEU A 38 -15.38 -10.99 -27.10
N SER A 39 -16.42 -10.56 -27.81
CA SER A 39 -17.25 -9.41 -27.38
C SER A 39 -18.37 -9.83 -26.44
N GLU A 40 -18.83 -11.08 -26.52
CA GLU A 40 -19.86 -11.66 -25.66
C GLU A 40 -19.22 -12.19 -24.38
N GLU A 41 -18.05 -12.86 -24.45
CA GLU A 41 -17.13 -13.11 -23.32
C GLU A 41 -16.61 -11.81 -22.71
N ARG A 42 -16.38 -10.74 -23.48
CA ARG A 42 -16.07 -9.42 -22.90
C ARG A 42 -17.28 -8.73 -22.30
N GLU A 43 -18.51 -9.02 -22.74
CA GLU A 43 -19.71 -8.54 -22.05
C GLU A 43 -20.02 -9.40 -20.81
N GLU A 44 -19.70 -10.70 -20.80
CA GLU A 44 -19.79 -11.59 -19.64
C GLU A 44 -18.68 -11.28 -18.63
N HIS A 45 -17.43 -11.09 -19.07
CA HIS A 45 -16.34 -10.54 -18.25
C HIS A 45 -16.57 -9.07 -17.85
N LEU A 46 -17.40 -8.28 -18.56
CA LEU A 46 -17.81 -6.95 -18.10
C LEU A 46 -18.95 -7.05 -17.08
N GLU A 47 -19.89 -8.00 -17.18
CA GLU A 47 -20.86 -8.28 -16.11
C GLU A 47 -20.15 -8.87 -14.87
N THR A 48 -19.11 -9.69 -15.06
CA THR A 48 -18.23 -10.17 -13.98
C THR A 48 -17.34 -9.03 -13.45
N LEU A 49 -16.81 -8.14 -14.29
CA LEU A 49 -16.12 -6.94 -13.82
C LEU A 49 -17.07 -5.99 -13.11
N GLU A 50 -18.34 -5.84 -13.54
CA GLU A 50 -19.32 -4.99 -12.87
C GLU A 50 -19.74 -5.58 -11.52
N GLN A 51 -19.83 -6.92 -11.42
CA GLN A 51 -19.99 -7.61 -10.13
C GLN A 51 -18.74 -7.45 -9.25
N LEU A 52 -17.54 -7.64 -9.79
CA LEU A 52 -16.27 -7.43 -9.06
C LEU A 52 -16.04 -5.94 -8.72
N LEU A 53 -16.48 -4.99 -9.54
CA LEU A 53 -16.41 -3.53 -9.27
C LEU A 53 -17.47 -3.09 -8.26
N SER A 54 -18.58 -3.80 -8.15
CA SER A 54 -19.52 -3.67 -7.01
C SER A 54 -19.02 -4.35 -5.72
N LEU A 55 -17.87 -5.01 -5.78
CA LEU A 55 -17.17 -5.61 -4.63
C LEU A 55 -15.82 -4.92 -4.36
N SER A 56 -15.19 -4.31 -5.37
CA SER A 56 -13.97 -3.50 -5.29
C SER A 56 -14.33 -2.00 -5.30
N GLU A 57 -15.04 -1.60 -4.26
CA GLU A 57 -15.36 -0.21 -3.93
C GLU A 57 -14.06 0.59 -3.68
N GLY A 58 -13.43 1.14 -4.75
CA GLY A 58 -12.07 1.72 -4.65
C GLY A 58 -11.60 2.83 -5.62
N THR A 59 -12.15 3.03 -6.82
CA THR A 59 -11.49 3.90 -7.86
C THR A 59 -12.37 4.87 -8.67
N TYR A 60 -13.67 5.02 -8.35
CA TYR A 60 -14.62 5.53 -9.35
C TYR A 60 -14.62 7.05 -9.65
N THR A 61 -14.03 7.90 -8.81
CA THR A 61 -14.10 9.37 -8.95
C THR A 61 -13.08 10.00 -9.92
N ASN A 62 -11.91 9.39 -10.13
CA ASN A 62 -10.86 10.00 -10.96
C ASN A 62 -11.00 9.74 -12.47
N TRP A 63 -11.69 8.67 -12.87
CA TRP A 63 -11.77 8.28 -14.30
C TRP A 63 -12.63 9.23 -15.15
N LYS A 64 -13.73 9.76 -14.60
CA LYS A 64 -14.58 10.76 -15.28
C LYS A 64 -13.79 12.04 -15.57
N SER A 65 -12.95 12.48 -14.63
CA SER A 65 -12.05 13.64 -14.80
C SER A 65 -11.02 13.41 -15.91
N TYR A 66 -10.43 12.22 -15.97
CA TYR A 66 -9.47 11.82 -17.00
C TYR A 66 -10.10 11.79 -18.41
N LEU A 67 -11.31 11.25 -18.57
CA LEU A 67 -12.03 11.28 -19.86
C LEU A 67 -12.40 12.69 -20.32
N VAL A 68 -12.79 13.59 -19.40
CA VAL A 68 -13.10 14.98 -19.73
C VAL A 68 -11.84 15.69 -20.23
N ALA A 69 -10.69 15.49 -19.60
CA ALA A 69 -9.40 16.03 -20.05
C ALA A 69 -8.99 15.54 -21.46
N ILE A 70 -9.23 14.27 -21.79
CA ILE A 70 -8.97 13.70 -23.13
C ILE A 70 -9.94 14.27 -24.18
N GLY A 71 -11.18 14.59 -23.80
CA GLY A 71 -12.21 15.12 -24.70
C GLY A 71 -11.93 16.54 -25.23
N ASP A 72 -11.12 17.33 -24.54
CA ASP A 72 -10.74 18.70 -24.94
C ASP A 72 -9.47 18.77 -25.81
N VAL A 73 -8.85 17.63 -26.14
CA VAL A 73 -7.67 17.55 -27.02
C VAL A 73 -8.07 17.77 -28.49
N PRO A 74 -7.54 18.80 -29.20
CA PRO A 74 -7.93 19.09 -30.58
C PRO A 74 -7.57 17.95 -31.56
N GLY A 75 -8.57 17.16 -31.96
CA GLY A 75 -8.43 16.08 -32.94
C GLY A 75 -8.78 14.68 -32.42
N TYR A 76 -9.15 14.54 -31.15
CA TYR A 76 -9.59 13.27 -30.56
C TYR A 76 -11.13 13.26 -30.38
N GLU A 77 -11.82 12.21 -30.84
CA GLU A 77 -13.25 12.00 -30.57
C GLU A 77 -13.46 10.78 -29.68
N LEU A 78 -14.05 10.97 -28.50
CA LEU A 78 -14.47 9.88 -27.61
C LEU A 78 -15.54 8.99 -28.28
N SER A 79 -15.52 7.69 -27.97
CA SER A 79 -16.53 6.75 -28.46
C SER A 79 -17.94 7.08 -27.92
N ASP A 80 -19.00 6.66 -28.61
CA ASP A 80 -20.36 6.93 -28.15
C ASP A 80 -20.72 6.20 -26.84
N LYS A 81 -20.07 5.06 -26.53
CA LYS A 81 -20.20 4.37 -25.22
C LYS A 81 -19.49 5.18 -24.12
N SER A 82 -18.32 5.78 -24.40
CA SER A 82 -17.62 6.71 -23.48
C SER A 82 -18.44 7.98 -23.21
N LYS A 83 -19.09 8.55 -24.25
CA LYS A 83 -20.02 9.70 -24.13
C LYS A 83 -21.32 9.35 -23.38
N GLN A 84 -21.57 8.07 -23.09
CA GLN A 84 -22.73 7.58 -22.36
C GLN A 84 -22.39 7.30 -20.89
N LEU A 85 -21.19 6.79 -20.59
CA LEU A 85 -20.66 6.66 -19.22
C LEU A 85 -20.52 8.01 -18.50
N CYS A 86 -20.27 9.11 -19.21
CA CYS A 86 -20.29 10.46 -18.64
C CYS A 86 -21.70 11.01 -18.28
N LYS A 87 -22.75 10.17 -18.26
CA LYS A 87 -24.16 10.62 -18.07
C LYS A 87 -24.93 9.92 -16.95
N GLU A 88 -24.35 8.96 -16.25
CA GLU A 88 -25.05 8.23 -15.18
C GLU A 88 -24.53 8.62 -13.77
N PRO A 89 -25.43 8.83 -12.78
CA PRO A 89 -25.09 9.27 -11.43
C PRO A 89 -24.65 8.10 -10.52
N GLU A 90 -23.97 8.44 -9.42
CA GLU A 90 -23.25 7.51 -8.54
C GLU A 90 -24.11 6.72 -7.55
N ASP A 91 -23.61 5.54 -7.15
CA ASP A 91 -23.77 4.96 -5.81
C ASP A 91 -22.36 4.97 -5.14
N GLU A 92 -22.25 5.46 -3.91
CA GLU A 92 -20.98 5.74 -3.20
C GLU A 92 -20.70 4.73 -2.06
N LYS A 93 -19.49 4.15 -2.04
CA LYS A 93 -18.76 3.58 -0.89
C LYS A 93 -17.30 3.32 -1.31
N ILE A 94 -16.31 3.65 -0.46
CA ILE A 94 -14.86 3.30 -0.50
C ILE A 94 -14.26 3.55 0.90
N CYS A 95 -13.22 2.82 1.36
CA CYS A 95 -12.38 3.17 2.53
C CYS A 95 -10.94 2.56 2.47
N PHE A 96 -10.03 3.09 3.32
CA PHE A 96 -8.65 2.64 3.68
C PHE A 96 -7.50 3.03 2.71
N PHE A 97 -6.25 3.34 3.12
CA PHE A 97 -5.49 3.11 4.38
C PHE A 97 -4.87 4.39 5.04
N ALA A 98 -3.77 4.28 5.80
CA ALA A 98 -3.26 5.24 6.78
C ALA A 98 -1.73 5.30 6.87
N ASP A 99 -1.12 6.49 6.71
CA ASP A 99 0.30 6.74 7.04
C ASP A 99 0.53 6.76 8.56
N THR A 100 1.70 6.28 9.01
CA THR A 100 2.14 6.32 10.42
C THR A 100 3.35 7.22 10.62
N ASP A 101 3.26 8.18 11.55
CA ASP A 101 4.41 8.90 12.13
C ASP A 101 4.25 8.97 13.66
N ALA A 102 5.36 8.92 14.40
CA ALA A 102 5.38 8.94 15.87
C ALA A 102 6.54 9.79 16.42
N ASP A 103 6.31 10.42 17.58
CA ASP A 103 7.01 11.63 18.05
C ASP A 103 8.49 11.52 18.46
N GLU A 104 9.22 12.62 18.22
CA GLU A 104 10.43 12.97 18.98
C GLU A 104 10.08 13.75 20.27
N ASN A 105 10.40 13.18 21.44
CA ASN A 105 10.42 13.93 22.70
C ASN A 105 11.77 14.62 22.92
N ILE A 106 11.83 15.95 22.82
CA ILE A 106 13.02 16.74 23.20
C ILE A 106 12.80 17.39 24.57
N VAL A 107 13.71 17.10 25.50
CA VAL A 107 13.81 17.74 26.82
C VAL A 107 14.64 19.02 26.69
N ASP A 108 14.06 20.16 27.06
CA ASP A 108 14.72 21.46 27.09
C ASP A 108 15.38 21.70 28.46
N ASP A 109 16.70 21.89 28.47
CA ASP A 109 17.51 22.36 29.61
C ASP A 109 18.64 23.24 29.03
N GLY A 110 18.73 24.48 29.49
CA GLY A 110 19.40 25.56 28.76
C GLY A 110 20.92 25.74 28.97
N ASP A 111 21.50 26.71 28.28
CA ASP A 111 22.10 27.88 28.95
C ASP A 111 22.53 29.02 27.98
N ASP A 112 22.48 30.24 28.54
CA ASP A 112 23.02 31.56 28.15
C ASP A 112 24.00 31.72 26.96
N GLU A 113 23.81 32.77 26.13
CA GLU A 113 24.54 34.05 26.37
C GLU A 113 24.08 35.30 25.54
N GLU A 114 24.11 36.45 26.24
CA GLU A 114 24.40 37.83 25.78
C GLU A 114 23.37 38.76 25.04
N LYS A 115 23.03 39.83 25.79
CA LYS A 115 22.89 41.28 25.41
C LYS A 115 21.52 41.80 24.92
N LYS A 116 20.82 42.58 25.76
CA LYS A 116 20.86 44.08 25.91
C LYS A 116 20.21 44.84 24.73
N GLU A 117 19.47 45.94 24.87
CA GLU A 117 18.93 46.77 25.98
C GLU A 117 17.62 47.42 25.41
N GLU A 118 16.71 48.13 26.09
CA GLU A 118 16.77 49.10 27.19
C GLU A 118 15.32 49.32 27.75
N ASP A 119 15.14 49.80 29.00
CA ASP A 119 13.95 50.53 29.53
C ASP A 119 12.53 49.87 29.69
N SER A 120 11.73 50.08 30.76
CA SER A 120 11.82 51.03 31.90
C SER A 120 10.70 50.84 32.96
N GLU A 121 10.88 51.41 34.19
CA GLU A 121 9.87 51.81 35.21
C GLU A 121 8.90 50.74 35.82
N LYS A 122 8.65 50.58 37.13
CA LYS A 122 8.82 51.41 38.35
C LYS A 122 8.33 50.66 39.62
N GLU A 123 8.84 51.09 40.78
CA GLU A 123 8.19 51.14 42.13
C GLU A 123 7.74 49.82 42.81
N GLU A 124 8.42 49.38 43.89
CA GLU A 124 8.16 49.69 45.33
C GLU A 124 7.18 48.67 45.98
N ASP A 125 7.34 48.12 47.19
CA ASP A 125 8.38 48.24 48.26
C ASP A 125 8.11 47.15 49.35
N LYS A 126 9.08 46.86 50.25
CA LYS A 126 8.92 46.27 51.63
C LYS A 126 8.10 44.96 51.82
N ASN A 127 8.59 43.87 52.44
CA ASN A 127 9.31 43.79 53.72
C ASN A 127 9.73 42.32 54.07
N GLU A 128 10.90 42.19 54.68
CA GLU A 128 11.38 41.10 55.57
C GLU A 128 10.74 41.17 56.99
N PRO A 129 11.09 40.31 57.99
CA PRO A 129 11.42 38.86 58.01
C PRO A 129 10.71 38.13 59.22
N GLU A 130 11.08 36.87 59.55
CA GLU A 130 11.67 36.50 60.87
C GLU A 130 12.05 35.00 61.01
N ASP A 131 13.28 34.77 61.49
CA ASP A 131 13.82 33.72 62.38
C ASP A 131 13.72 32.18 62.14
N LEU A 132 14.89 31.65 61.71
CA LEU A 132 15.69 30.53 62.29
C LEU A 132 15.21 29.95 63.65
N PRO A 133 15.33 28.61 63.91
CA PRO A 133 16.65 27.94 64.15
C PRO A 133 16.77 26.44 63.75
N VAL A 134 17.90 25.70 63.81
CA VAL A 134 19.37 25.89 63.63
C VAL A 134 20.06 24.48 63.79
N ASP A 135 21.28 24.27 63.25
CA ASP A 135 22.22 23.11 63.47
C ASP A 135 21.86 21.71 62.89
N GLU A 136 22.79 20.83 62.47
CA GLU A 136 24.26 20.90 62.29
C GLU A 136 24.78 19.77 61.34
N LYS A 137 25.83 20.06 60.55
CA LYS A 137 27.01 19.20 60.16
C LYS A 137 26.84 17.72 59.69
N ALA A 138 27.78 17.13 58.94
CA ALA A 138 28.83 17.57 58.01
C ALA A 138 29.53 16.31 57.43
N GLU A 139 30.06 16.43 56.21
CA GLU A 139 31.27 15.77 55.70
C GLU A 139 31.37 14.20 55.68
N THR A 140 31.29 13.68 54.44
CA THR A 140 32.35 12.93 53.69
C THR A 140 33.71 12.66 54.40
N PRO A 141 34.56 11.65 54.01
CA PRO A 141 34.89 11.39 52.59
C PRO A 141 35.45 9.99 52.17
N GLU A 142 35.73 9.92 50.85
CA GLU A 142 36.93 9.38 50.18
C GLU A 142 37.12 7.89 49.79
N LYS A 143 37.75 7.79 48.61
CA LYS A 143 38.20 6.63 47.82
C LYS A 143 39.43 5.95 48.45
N MET A 144 39.76 4.73 48.01
CA MET A 144 41.05 4.48 47.33
C MET A 144 41.16 3.10 46.66
N ASP A 145 41.99 3.06 45.63
CA ASP A 145 42.26 1.95 44.71
C ASP A 145 43.27 0.92 45.26
N ALA A 146 43.32 -0.28 44.65
CA ALA A 146 44.57 -0.94 44.25
C ALA A 146 44.33 -2.23 43.44
N GLU A 147 45.05 -2.40 42.34
CA GLU A 147 45.15 -3.61 41.51
C GLU A 147 46.06 -4.68 42.16
N VAL A 148 46.09 -5.91 41.61
CA VAL A 148 47.31 -6.63 41.14
C VAL A 148 47.05 -8.12 40.79
N GLU A 149 47.46 -8.48 39.57
CA GLU A 149 47.95 -9.78 39.02
C GLU A 149 47.19 -11.13 39.18
N GLU A 150 46.63 -11.56 38.04
CA GLU A 150 47.06 -12.70 37.20
C GLU A 150 46.91 -14.20 37.61
N THR A 151 46.45 -14.96 36.61
CA THR A 151 46.53 -16.44 36.41
C THR A 151 45.56 -17.36 37.18
N LYS A 152 44.51 -17.86 36.49
CA LYS A 152 44.43 -19.27 35.98
C LYS A 152 43.02 -19.71 35.54
N GLU A 153 43.04 -20.47 34.43
CA GLU A 153 42.16 -21.62 34.08
C GLU A 153 40.62 -21.48 34.13
N THR A 154 40.04 -21.69 32.94
CA THR A 154 38.62 -21.91 32.65
C THR A 154 37.91 -22.98 33.50
N PRO A 155 36.60 -22.82 33.76
CA PRO A 155 35.70 -23.94 33.99
C PRO A 155 34.64 -24.08 32.89
N LYS A 156 34.86 -25.01 31.95
CA LYS A 156 33.77 -25.54 31.10
C LYS A 156 32.77 -26.30 32.00
N LYS A 157 31.50 -25.91 32.04
CA LYS A 157 30.43 -26.76 32.57
C LYS A 157 29.91 -27.70 31.48
N LYS A 158 29.90 -29.00 31.78
CA LYS A 158 29.25 -30.07 31.00
C LYS A 158 28.15 -30.73 31.87
N PRO A 159 27.22 -31.51 31.29
CA PRO A 159 25.88 -31.74 31.85
C PRO A 159 25.81 -32.82 32.95
N PRO A 160 24.69 -32.92 33.69
CA PRO A 160 24.41 -34.00 34.63
C PRO A 160 24.16 -35.37 33.95
N PRO A 161 24.26 -36.49 34.71
CA PRO A 161 24.43 -37.84 34.16
C PRO A 161 23.13 -38.69 34.05
N PRO A 162 23.17 -39.84 33.34
CA PRO A 162 21.98 -40.65 33.02
C PRO A 162 21.71 -41.80 34.02
N LEU A 163 20.46 -42.31 34.01
CA LEU A 163 20.07 -43.59 34.62
C LEU A 163 19.19 -44.41 33.66
N GLY A 164 19.41 -45.73 33.63
CA GLY A 164 18.92 -46.63 32.58
C GLY A 164 17.81 -47.61 32.96
N ARG A 165 17.39 -48.38 31.95
CA ARG A 165 16.31 -49.40 31.93
C ARG A 165 16.42 -50.52 32.99
N PRO A 166 15.31 -51.25 33.20
CA PRO A 166 15.33 -52.71 33.11
C PRO A 166 14.33 -53.32 32.10
N THR A 167 14.43 -54.64 31.89
CA THR A 167 13.85 -55.46 30.80
C THR A 167 12.66 -56.38 31.24
N PRO A 168 11.92 -57.01 30.30
CA PRO A 168 10.76 -57.90 30.57
C PRO A 168 11.15 -59.39 30.78
N PRO A 169 10.24 -60.34 31.13
CA PRO A 169 9.57 -61.17 30.08
C PRO A 169 8.22 -61.91 30.41
N GLY A 170 7.49 -62.33 29.35
CA GLY A 170 6.81 -63.65 29.22
C GLY A 170 5.27 -63.76 29.46
N GLY A 171 4.46 -64.41 28.60
CA GLY A 171 4.74 -65.00 27.27
C GLY A 171 3.62 -65.90 26.67
N SER A 172 3.93 -66.54 25.52
CA SER A 172 3.20 -67.62 24.77
C SER A 172 1.88 -67.27 24.03
N SER A 173 1.54 -67.79 22.83
CA SER A 173 2.16 -68.81 21.94
C SER A 173 1.65 -68.76 20.47
N GLU A 174 2.52 -69.11 19.49
CA GLU A 174 2.24 -69.89 18.24
C GLU A 174 1.18 -69.39 17.20
N THR A 175 1.26 -69.55 15.87
CA THR A 175 2.21 -70.20 14.90
C THR A 175 1.87 -69.81 13.44
N THR A 176 2.87 -69.74 12.53
CA THR A 176 2.81 -70.05 11.05
C THR A 176 1.84 -69.26 10.13
N LYS A 177 1.98 -69.12 8.79
CA LYS A 177 3.05 -69.31 7.77
C LYS A 177 2.57 -68.70 6.41
N THR A 178 3.50 -68.18 5.60
CA THR A 178 3.61 -68.20 4.10
C THR A 178 2.52 -67.69 3.14
N GLU A 179 3.02 -67.13 2.01
CA GLU A 179 2.47 -67.19 0.62
C GLU A 179 1.20 -66.35 0.28
N THR A 180 0.97 -65.75 -0.90
CA THR A 180 1.72 -65.17 -2.05
C THR A 180 0.66 -64.82 -3.13
N GLU A 181 0.94 -63.83 -3.99
CA GLU A 181 0.51 -63.74 -5.40
C GLU A 181 -0.95 -63.38 -5.86
N THR A 182 -0.98 -62.34 -6.72
CA THR A 182 -1.73 -62.20 -8.00
C THR A 182 -3.21 -61.74 -8.09
N ALA A 183 -3.37 -60.52 -8.61
CA ALA A 183 -4.03 -60.13 -9.87
C ALA A 183 -5.49 -60.55 -10.25
N GLY A 184 -6.24 -59.59 -10.82
CA GLY A 184 -7.39 -59.86 -11.72
C GLY A 184 -8.56 -58.86 -11.60
N ALA A 185 -9.09 -58.35 -12.71
CA ALA A 185 -10.06 -57.22 -12.74
C ALA A 185 -11.45 -57.55 -13.34
N ARG A 186 -12.41 -56.61 -13.14
CA ARG A 186 -13.75 -56.43 -13.78
C ARG A 186 -14.91 -57.37 -13.36
N PRO A 187 -16.21 -56.97 -13.56
CA PRO A 187 -16.83 -55.63 -13.72
C PRO A 187 -18.16 -55.39 -12.92
N THR A 188 -18.79 -54.23 -13.15
CA THR A 188 -20.06 -53.61 -12.64
C THR A 188 -21.37 -54.13 -13.31
N PRO A 189 -22.58 -53.51 -13.15
CA PRO A 189 -23.39 -53.06 -11.98
C PRO A 189 -24.86 -53.64 -12.03
N PRO A 190 -25.90 -53.14 -11.28
CA PRO A 190 -26.71 -51.93 -11.69
C PRO A 190 -27.48 -51.14 -10.57
N GLY A 191 -28.08 -49.97 -10.88
CA GLY A 191 -29.48 -49.70 -10.44
C GLY A 191 -29.94 -48.43 -9.66
N VAL A 192 -29.77 -47.22 -10.22
CA VAL A 192 -30.73 -46.05 -10.26
C VAL A 192 -31.65 -45.68 -9.05
N GLY A 193 -31.59 -44.40 -8.63
CA GLY A 193 -32.65 -43.63 -7.94
C GLY A 193 -32.35 -42.11 -7.94
N THR A 194 -33.33 -41.22 -8.22
CA THR A 194 -33.07 -39.83 -8.69
C THR A 194 -33.56 -38.67 -7.80
N ARG A 195 -32.93 -37.49 -7.98
CA ARG A 195 -33.23 -36.14 -7.42
C ARG A 195 -34.71 -35.69 -7.43
N PRO A 196 -35.09 -34.75 -6.54
CA PRO A 196 -36.20 -33.80 -6.72
C PRO A 196 -35.74 -32.42 -7.29
N THR A 197 -36.67 -31.68 -7.91
CA THR A 197 -36.54 -30.30 -8.43
C THR A 197 -37.87 -29.53 -8.25
N PRO A 198 -37.92 -28.18 -8.37
CA PRO A 198 -38.95 -27.34 -7.73
C PRO A 198 -40.25 -27.11 -8.54
N PRO A 199 -41.32 -26.57 -7.91
CA PRO A 199 -42.52 -26.06 -8.58
C PRO A 199 -42.35 -24.59 -9.04
N GLY A 200 -43.07 -24.06 -10.02
CA GLY A 200 -44.06 -24.64 -10.93
C GLY A 200 -44.90 -23.52 -11.60
N ALA A 201 -44.80 -23.36 -12.93
CA ALA A 201 -45.44 -22.25 -13.66
C ALA A 201 -46.83 -22.59 -14.23
N GLY A 202 -47.76 -21.63 -14.17
CA GLY A 202 -49.14 -21.75 -14.67
C GLY A 202 -49.34 -21.26 -16.11
N THR A 203 -50.23 -21.93 -16.87
CA THR A 203 -50.38 -21.78 -18.33
C THR A 203 -51.30 -20.65 -18.83
N ARG A 204 -51.00 -20.14 -20.02
CA ARG A 204 -51.74 -19.13 -20.80
C ARG A 204 -52.73 -19.76 -21.81
N PRO A 205 -53.85 -19.10 -22.17
CA PRO A 205 -54.65 -19.42 -23.37
C PRO A 205 -54.61 -18.33 -24.48
N THR A 206 -54.92 -18.72 -25.72
CA THR A 206 -54.96 -17.90 -26.97
C THR A 206 -55.98 -18.53 -27.96
N PRO A 207 -56.29 -17.95 -29.15
CA PRO A 207 -56.53 -16.56 -29.61
C PRO A 207 -57.96 -16.43 -30.25
N PRO A 208 -58.34 -15.48 -31.17
CA PRO A 208 -57.85 -15.42 -32.57
C PRO A 208 -57.82 -14.04 -33.34
N GLY A 209 -56.88 -13.91 -34.29
CA GLY A 209 -57.02 -13.18 -35.57
C GLY A 209 -56.68 -11.66 -35.64
N ALA A 210 -56.30 -11.07 -36.80
CA ALA A 210 -55.83 -11.62 -38.09
C ALA A 210 -55.27 -10.51 -39.03
N GLY A 211 -54.15 -10.77 -39.75
CA GLY A 211 -53.68 -10.04 -40.96
C GLY A 211 -53.13 -8.61 -40.77
N THR A 212 -52.32 -8.01 -41.65
CA THR A 212 -51.56 -8.48 -42.85
C THR A 212 -50.47 -7.45 -43.19
N ARG A 213 -49.30 -7.89 -43.68
CA ARG A 213 -48.25 -7.05 -44.33
C ARG A 213 -48.72 -6.63 -45.75
N PRO A 214 -48.22 -5.53 -46.36
CA PRO A 214 -46.90 -5.56 -47.04
C PRO A 214 -46.11 -4.23 -46.99
N ALA A 215 -44.98 -4.17 -47.73
CA ALA A 215 -43.95 -3.11 -47.68
C ALA A 215 -43.87 -2.26 -49.00
N PRO A 216 -42.74 -1.58 -49.37
CA PRO A 216 -42.66 -0.13 -49.59
C PRO A 216 -42.58 0.31 -51.08
N PRO A 217 -42.69 1.61 -51.42
CA PRO A 217 -41.53 2.54 -51.56
C PRO A 217 -41.83 4.02 -51.16
N GLY A 218 -40.95 5.03 -51.23
CA GLY A 218 -39.49 5.08 -51.47
C GLY A 218 -38.97 6.36 -52.19
N ALA A 219 -37.73 6.79 -51.87
CA ALA A 219 -36.85 7.78 -52.53
C ALA A 219 -37.10 9.32 -52.47
N SER A 220 -35.97 10.04 -52.36
CA SER A 220 -35.63 11.37 -52.94
C SER A 220 -35.93 12.71 -52.22
N ARG A 221 -34.86 13.26 -51.60
CA ARG A 221 -34.33 14.66 -51.70
C ARG A 221 -35.25 15.81 -52.15
N ALA A 222 -35.30 16.89 -51.35
CA ALA A 222 -34.72 18.23 -51.65
C ALA A 222 -35.51 19.44 -51.07
N ALA A 223 -34.85 20.18 -50.16
CA ALA A 223 -34.72 21.65 -50.09
C ALA A 223 -35.97 22.60 -49.99
N PRO A 224 -35.81 23.82 -49.44
CA PRO A 224 -36.88 24.56 -48.75
C PRO A 224 -37.58 25.64 -49.60
N PRO A 225 -38.58 26.35 -49.02
CA PRO A 225 -38.31 27.77 -48.74
C PRO A 225 -39.00 28.38 -47.49
N GLY A 226 -38.36 29.42 -46.93
CA GLY A 226 -39.04 30.71 -46.69
C GLY A 226 -39.91 30.92 -45.43
N SER A 227 -39.29 31.46 -44.38
CA SER A 227 -39.80 32.48 -43.43
C SER A 227 -41.30 32.88 -43.45
N GLY A 228 -42.01 32.75 -42.31
CA GLY A 228 -43.44 33.11 -42.25
C GLY A 228 -44.19 33.27 -40.91
N GLY A 229 -43.55 33.51 -39.77
CA GLY A 229 -44.15 34.25 -38.63
C GLY A 229 -45.17 33.60 -37.67
N SER A 230 -44.82 33.65 -36.37
CA SER A 230 -45.70 33.84 -35.18
C SER A 230 -46.40 32.66 -34.47
N ARG A 231 -45.81 32.30 -33.31
CA ARG A 231 -46.43 31.91 -32.01
C ARG A 231 -47.46 30.77 -32.00
N PHE A 232 -47.11 29.64 -31.38
CA PHE A 232 -47.30 29.38 -29.94
C PHE A 232 -46.67 28.03 -29.54
N GLY A 233 -46.17 27.90 -28.31
CA GLY A 233 -45.60 26.65 -27.79
C GLY A 233 -44.09 26.70 -27.57
N VAL A 234 -43.64 27.40 -26.51
CA VAL A 234 -42.28 27.23 -26.00
C VAL A 234 -42.22 25.86 -25.32
N GLN A 235 -41.43 24.93 -25.87
CA GLN A 235 -41.01 23.77 -25.09
C GLN A 235 -40.17 24.30 -23.92
N LYS A 236 -40.63 24.06 -22.69
CA LYS A 236 -39.78 24.27 -21.52
C LYS A 236 -38.56 23.36 -21.68
N ALA A 237 -37.36 23.94 -21.69
CA ALA A 237 -36.15 23.14 -21.57
C ALA A 237 -36.21 22.38 -20.23
N PHE A 238 -35.71 21.15 -20.22
CA PHE A 238 -35.40 20.49 -18.95
C PHE A 238 -34.15 21.17 -18.40
N GLU A 239 -34.34 22.02 -17.40
CA GLU A 239 -33.28 22.68 -16.66
C GLU A 239 -32.58 21.62 -15.79
N ASN A 240 -31.25 21.50 -15.91
CA ASN A 240 -30.46 20.51 -15.16
C ASN A 240 -30.53 20.82 -13.65
N PRO A 241 -31.04 19.92 -12.79
CA PRO A 241 -31.17 20.19 -11.35
C PRO A 241 -29.81 20.22 -10.62
N ILE A 242 -28.72 19.78 -11.25
CA ILE A 242 -27.37 19.83 -10.71
C ILE A 242 -26.60 20.98 -11.37
N MET A 243 -25.96 21.82 -10.56
CA MET A 243 -24.97 22.80 -11.03
C MET A 243 -23.59 22.44 -10.47
N ASN A 244 -22.66 22.06 -11.36
CA ASN A 244 -21.26 21.84 -11.00
C ASN A 244 -20.39 22.97 -11.57
N MET A 245 -19.75 23.73 -10.68
CA MET A 245 -18.78 24.79 -10.96
C MET A 245 -17.48 24.55 -10.17
N SER A 246 -17.21 23.30 -9.81
CA SER A 246 -16.02 22.89 -9.05
C SER A 246 -14.78 22.99 -9.92
N ASP A 247 -13.63 23.27 -9.30
CA ASP A 247 -12.33 23.47 -9.96
C ASP A 247 -12.38 24.49 -11.11
N LYS A 248 -12.79 25.72 -10.78
CA LYS A 248 -12.89 26.85 -11.72
C LYS A 248 -12.17 28.11 -11.22
N SER A 249 -11.39 28.00 -10.15
CA SER A 249 -10.70 29.12 -9.49
C SER A 249 -11.61 30.33 -9.16
N LEU A 250 -12.89 30.06 -8.85
CA LEU A 250 -13.87 31.09 -8.54
C LEU A 250 -13.53 31.82 -7.24
N LYS A 251 -13.54 33.15 -7.28
CA LYS A 251 -13.43 34.05 -6.11
C LYS A 251 -14.77 34.61 -5.68
N GLU A 252 -15.61 34.93 -6.66
CA GLU A 252 -16.91 35.58 -6.50
C GLU A 252 -17.93 34.89 -7.43
N PHE A 253 -19.21 35.11 -7.15
CA PHE A 253 -20.31 34.50 -7.89
C PHE A 253 -20.92 35.47 -8.90
N ASP A 254 -20.59 35.32 -10.18
CA ASP A 254 -21.35 35.90 -11.30
C ASP A 254 -22.52 34.96 -11.70
N ILE A 255 -23.28 34.52 -10.69
CA ILE A 255 -24.35 33.54 -10.83
C ILE A 255 -25.67 34.12 -10.28
N PRO A 256 -26.70 34.32 -11.12
CA PRO A 256 -28.02 34.77 -10.67
C PRO A 256 -28.78 33.61 -10.01
N PHE A 257 -28.51 33.36 -8.73
CA PHE A 257 -29.14 32.30 -7.95
C PHE A 257 -30.67 32.46 -7.83
N GLU A 258 -31.17 33.69 -7.92
CA GLU A 258 -32.59 34.05 -7.98
C GLU A 258 -33.32 33.37 -9.14
N GLU A 259 -32.62 33.11 -10.26
CA GLU A 259 -33.17 32.45 -11.44
C GLU A 259 -33.04 30.91 -11.39
N LYS A 260 -32.26 30.38 -10.43
CA LYS A 260 -31.87 28.96 -10.32
C LYS A 260 -32.62 28.17 -9.26
N THR A 261 -33.81 28.63 -8.86
CA THR A 261 -34.70 28.00 -7.85
C THR A 261 -35.12 26.52 -8.11
N PHE A 262 -34.72 25.94 -9.24
CA PHE A 262 -34.95 24.54 -9.58
C PHE A 262 -33.84 23.60 -9.11
N LEU A 263 -32.66 24.11 -8.74
CA LEU A 263 -31.51 23.28 -8.37
C LEU A 263 -31.79 22.43 -7.12
N THR A 264 -31.37 21.17 -7.19
CA THR A 264 -31.29 20.24 -6.05
C THR A 264 -29.86 20.06 -5.57
N GLU A 265 -28.86 20.33 -6.42
CA GLU A 265 -27.45 20.17 -6.05
C GLU A 265 -26.59 21.31 -6.61
N CYS A 266 -25.64 21.75 -5.81
CA CYS A 266 -24.73 22.84 -6.12
C CYS A 266 -23.32 22.44 -5.67
N LEU A 267 -22.45 22.11 -6.63
CA LEU A 267 -21.08 21.69 -6.40
C LEU A 267 -20.14 22.84 -6.78
N LEU A 268 -19.39 23.33 -5.80
CA LEU A 268 -18.56 24.54 -5.87
C LEU A 268 -17.15 24.26 -5.30
N SER A 269 -16.76 23.00 -5.16
CA SER A 269 -15.52 22.62 -4.49
C SER A 269 -14.26 22.93 -5.29
N LYS A 270 -13.09 22.90 -4.63
CA LYS A 270 -11.78 23.22 -5.23
C LYS A 270 -11.76 24.60 -5.90
N ASN A 271 -12.26 25.61 -5.19
CA ASN A 271 -12.26 27.01 -5.65
C ASN A 271 -11.54 27.89 -4.60
N VAL A 272 -11.65 29.22 -4.72
CA VAL A 272 -11.03 30.17 -3.79
C VAL A 272 -12.07 31.12 -3.19
N ILE A 273 -13.27 30.59 -2.96
CA ILE A 273 -14.44 31.29 -2.43
C ILE A 273 -14.27 31.49 -0.93
N THR A 274 -14.61 32.69 -0.44
CA THR A 274 -14.57 33.05 1.00
C THR A 274 -15.95 33.32 1.61
N THR A 275 -16.98 33.53 0.79
CA THR A 275 -18.32 33.94 1.25
C THR A 275 -19.41 33.50 0.26
N LEU A 276 -20.56 33.06 0.78
CA LEU A 276 -21.77 32.79 0.00
C LEU A 276 -22.56 34.09 -0.25
N PRO A 277 -23.11 34.32 -1.45
CA PRO A 277 -23.91 35.49 -1.73
C PRO A 277 -25.34 35.31 -1.18
N ASP A 278 -25.97 36.42 -0.81
CA ASP A 278 -27.34 36.47 -0.28
C ASP A 278 -28.39 35.77 -1.18
N GLY A 279 -28.14 35.71 -2.49
CA GLY A 279 -29.01 35.04 -3.47
C GLY A 279 -29.16 33.52 -3.26
N VAL A 280 -28.25 32.86 -2.54
CA VAL A 280 -28.28 31.40 -2.25
C VAL A 280 -29.60 30.99 -1.57
N LYS A 281 -30.19 31.84 -0.72
CA LYS A 281 -31.48 31.58 -0.04
C LYS A 281 -32.66 31.29 -0.99
N HIS A 282 -32.54 31.67 -2.27
CA HIS A 282 -33.59 31.40 -3.26
C HIS A 282 -33.58 29.95 -3.77
N LEU A 283 -32.54 29.17 -3.48
CA LEU A 283 -32.39 27.77 -3.85
C LEU A 283 -33.20 26.83 -2.92
N THR A 284 -34.50 27.12 -2.73
CA THR A 284 -35.42 26.43 -1.80
C THR A 284 -35.72 24.95 -2.11
N LYS A 285 -34.97 24.34 -3.02
CA LYS A 285 -34.99 22.91 -3.36
C LYS A 285 -33.63 22.23 -3.20
N LEU A 286 -32.60 23.00 -2.84
CA LEU A 286 -31.24 22.51 -2.73
C LEU A 286 -31.15 21.49 -1.59
N ALA A 287 -30.77 20.27 -1.94
CA ALA A 287 -30.57 19.14 -1.04
C ALA A 287 -29.08 18.91 -0.74
N LYS A 288 -28.19 19.10 -1.73
CA LYS A 288 -26.72 18.99 -1.56
C LYS A 288 -26.04 20.33 -1.89
N LEU A 289 -25.23 20.83 -0.96
CA LEU A 289 -24.31 21.96 -1.19
C LEU A 289 -22.90 21.47 -0.87
N ASP A 290 -22.04 21.43 -1.88
CA ASP A 290 -20.62 21.16 -1.72
C ASP A 290 -19.84 22.46 -1.96
N ILE A 291 -19.18 22.94 -0.90
CA ILE A 291 -18.25 24.07 -0.91
C ILE A 291 -16.89 23.67 -0.31
N SER A 292 -16.55 22.38 -0.36
CA SER A 292 -15.30 21.82 0.14
C SER A 292 -14.07 22.37 -0.63
N ASN A 293 -12.89 22.39 -0.01
CA ASN A 293 -11.64 22.88 -0.61
C ASN A 293 -11.80 24.31 -1.15
N ASN A 294 -12.20 25.22 -0.25
CA ASN A 294 -12.35 26.65 -0.49
C ASN A 294 -11.60 27.44 0.60
N ARG A 295 -12.02 28.67 0.91
CA ARG A 295 -11.39 29.55 1.91
C ARG A 295 -12.42 30.15 2.86
N PHE A 296 -13.45 29.37 3.21
CA PHE A 296 -14.44 29.79 4.20
C PHE A 296 -13.83 29.75 5.61
N GLU A 297 -13.82 30.90 6.30
CA GLU A 297 -13.51 31.01 7.72
C GLU A 297 -14.79 31.04 8.59
N GLU A 298 -15.90 31.51 8.01
CA GLU A 298 -17.25 31.54 8.59
C GLU A 298 -18.32 31.28 7.51
N LEU A 299 -19.51 30.85 7.93
CA LEU A 299 -20.65 30.62 7.05
C LEU A 299 -21.72 31.71 7.21
N GLN A 300 -22.29 32.14 6.08
CA GLN A 300 -23.20 33.29 6.02
C GLN A 300 -24.65 32.88 6.27
N ASP A 301 -25.40 33.75 6.96
CA ASP A 301 -26.80 33.52 7.39
C ASP A 301 -27.76 33.08 6.28
N CYS A 302 -27.48 33.42 5.01
CA CYS A 302 -28.31 33.02 3.87
C CYS A 302 -28.38 31.49 3.68
N LEU A 303 -27.45 30.73 4.26
CA LEU A 303 -27.46 29.27 4.33
C LEU A 303 -28.66 28.75 5.15
N PHE A 304 -29.02 29.41 6.26
CA PHE A 304 -30.07 28.93 7.17
C PHE A 304 -31.49 29.08 6.61
N GLU A 305 -31.67 29.87 5.55
CA GLU A 305 -32.91 29.92 4.78
C GLU A 305 -33.14 28.62 3.97
N LEU A 306 -32.11 27.78 3.80
CA LEU A 306 -32.21 26.46 3.13
C LEU A 306 -32.61 25.31 4.06
N LYS A 307 -32.88 25.59 5.34
CA LYS A 307 -33.30 24.60 6.36
C LYS A 307 -34.41 23.63 5.94
N ASP A 308 -35.32 24.09 5.08
CA ASP A 308 -36.47 23.34 4.60
C ASP A 308 -36.14 22.43 3.41
N SER A 309 -34.90 22.42 2.91
CA SER A 309 -34.48 21.59 1.76
C SER A 309 -33.12 20.90 1.92
N LEU A 310 -32.14 21.56 2.55
CA LEU A 310 -30.75 21.08 2.61
C LEU A 310 -30.62 19.83 3.48
N LYS A 311 -29.93 18.83 2.95
CA LYS A 311 -29.67 17.52 3.57
C LYS A 311 -28.19 17.28 3.78
N ASP A 312 -27.39 17.61 2.77
CA ASP A 312 -25.97 17.34 2.73
C ASP A 312 -25.23 18.66 2.55
N LEU A 313 -24.36 18.97 3.49
CA LEU A 313 -23.49 20.15 3.47
C LEU A 313 -22.05 19.70 3.62
N LEU A 314 -21.28 19.85 2.54
CA LEU A 314 -19.86 19.47 2.48
C LEU A 314 -18.99 20.73 2.56
N LEU A 315 -18.15 20.78 3.59
CA LEU A 315 -17.30 21.90 3.98
C LEU A 315 -15.84 21.47 4.17
N ALA A 316 -15.48 20.23 3.80
CA ALA A 316 -14.16 19.67 4.04
C ALA A 316 -13.04 20.55 3.45
N GLY A 317 -11.88 20.67 4.10
CA GLY A 317 -10.75 21.43 3.55
C GLY A 317 -10.98 22.94 3.45
N ASN A 318 -11.66 23.54 4.43
CA ASN A 318 -11.82 24.98 4.58
C ASN A 318 -10.97 25.51 5.76
N ARG A 319 -11.32 26.65 6.34
CA ARG A 319 -10.61 27.30 7.46
C ARG A 319 -11.56 27.65 8.60
N ILE A 320 -12.65 26.89 8.73
CA ILE A 320 -13.75 27.21 9.64
C ILE A 320 -13.28 26.99 11.07
N LYS A 321 -13.48 28.00 11.92
CA LYS A 321 -13.12 27.98 13.35
C LYS A 321 -14.32 28.08 14.30
N SER A 322 -15.43 28.63 13.80
CA SER A 322 -16.61 28.97 14.58
C SER A 322 -17.85 29.12 13.70
N PHE A 323 -19.03 29.05 14.30
CA PHE A 323 -20.30 29.04 13.59
C PHE A 323 -21.22 30.17 14.07
N GLY A 324 -22.00 30.73 13.13
CA GLY A 324 -23.07 31.68 13.44
C GLY A 324 -24.34 30.99 13.94
N SER A 325 -25.23 31.73 14.59
CA SER A 325 -26.49 31.19 15.11
C SER A 325 -27.50 30.86 14.00
N GLY A 326 -28.10 29.67 14.02
CA GLY A 326 -29.18 29.30 13.09
C GLY A 326 -29.37 27.80 12.88
N TRP A 327 -28.31 27.02 13.14
CA TRP A 327 -28.21 25.57 12.93
C TRP A 327 -29.35 24.73 13.51
N GLY A 328 -29.84 25.04 14.72
CA GLY A 328 -30.99 24.33 15.31
C GLY A 328 -32.30 24.45 14.53
N GLY A 329 -32.37 25.29 13.50
CA GLY A 329 -33.48 25.35 12.56
C GLY A 329 -33.37 24.39 11.37
N MET A 330 -32.22 23.74 11.15
CA MET A 330 -31.90 22.91 9.97
C MET A 330 -32.55 21.51 10.03
N GLU A 331 -33.89 21.45 10.05
CA GLU A 331 -34.71 20.24 10.28
C GLU A 331 -34.52 19.08 9.27
N LYS A 332 -33.74 19.27 8.20
CA LYS A 332 -33.49 18.24 7.17
C LYS A 332 -32.02 17.90 6.97
N LEU A 333 -31.09 18.59 7.64
CA LEU A 333 -29.66 18.35 7.46
C LEU A 333 -29.30 16.99 8.09
N THR A 334 -28.96 16.03 7.24
CA THR A 334 -28.66 14.63 7.58
C THR A 334 -27.16 14.32 7.53
N LYS A 335 -26.39 14.98 6.65
CA LYS A 335 -24.93 14.83 6.51
C LYS A 335 -24.28 16.22 6.62
N LEU A 336 -23.35 16.35 7.56
CA LEU A 336 -22.49 17.53 7.73
C LEU A 336 -21.05 17.06 7.74
N ASP A 337 -20.28 17.55 6.78
CA ASP A 337 -18.88 17.18 6.61
C ASP A 337 -17.98 18.40 6.83
N LEU A 338 -17.20 18.36 7.92
CA LEU A 338 -16.32 19.41 8.42
C LEU A 338 -14.86 18.95 8.49
N GLU A 339 -14.49 17.91 7.75
CA GLU A 339 -13.11 17.41 7.73
C GLU A 339 -12.09 18.52 7.41
N ASN A 340 -10.89 18.46 7.99
CA ASN A 340 -9.74 19.29 7.57
C ASN A 340 -10.07 20.80 7.62
N ASN A 341 -10.59 21.22 8.78
CA ASN A 341 -10.85 22.62 9.14
C ASN A 341 -9.97 23.01 10.33
N GLU A 342 -10.25 24.15 10.96
CA GLU A 342 -9.45 24.70 12.06
C GLU A 342 -10.29 24.75 13.36
N LEU A 343 -11.04 23.68 13.65
CA LEU A 343 -11.92 23.55 14.82
C LEU A 343 -11.15 23.03 16.03
N GLY A 344 -10.99 23.87 17.06
CA GLY A 344 -10.43 23.47 18.37
C GLY A 344 -11.43 22.83 19.33
N THR A 345 -12.74 22.91 19.02
CA THR A 345 -13.83 22.25 19.77
C THR A 345 -14.99 21.97 18.82
N VAL A 346 -15.82 20.98 19.14
CA VAL A 346 -17.10 20.80 18.46
C VAL A 346 -18.01 21.99 18.80
N PRO A 347 -18.56 22.73 17.81
CA PRO A 347 -19.36 23.92 18.07
C PRO A 347 -20.76 23.59 18.63
N GLU A 348 -21.16 24.25 19.71
CA GLU A 348 -22.49 24.13 20.32
C GLU A 348 -23.64 24.35 19.33
N GLU A 349 -23.44 25.20 18.32
CA GLU A 349 -24.44 25.46 17.28
C GLU A 349 -24.81 24.20 16.49
N ILE A 350 -23.84 23.36 16.12
CA ILE A 350 -24.12 22.16 15.31
C ILE A 350 -24.76 21.04 16.12
N LEU A 351 -24.55 21.03 17.45
CA LEU A 351 -25.18 20.08 18.39
C LEU A 351 -26.71 20.25 18.44
N ALA A 352 -27.21 21.43 18.07
CA ALA A 352 -28.64 21.72 18.01
C ALA A 352 -29.35 21.17 16.76
N VAL A 353 -28.64 20.60 15.77
CA VAL A 353 -29.24 20.09 14.51
C VAL A 353 -30.01 18.78 14.79
N PRO A 354 -31.35 18.76 14.70
CA PRO A 354 -32.17 17.66 15.24
C PRO A 354 -32.28 16.43 14.32
N SER A 355 -31.70 16.50 13.11
CA SER A 355 -31.84 15.51 12.04
C SER A 355 -30.51 14.90 11.60
N LEU A 356 -29.40 15.27 12.24
CA LEU A 356 -28.07 14.88 11.78
C LEU A 356 -27.84 13.40 12.03
N THR A 357 -27.34 12.70 11.00
CA THR A 357 -27.07 11.25 11.01
C THR A 357 -25.61 10.93 10.74
N HIS A 358 -24.93 11.78 9.97
CA HIS A 358 -23.52 11.62 9.61
C HIS A 358 -22.81 12.94 9.93
N LEU A 359 -21.80 12.87 10.81
CA LEU A 359 -20.98 14.01 11.19
C LEU A 359 -19.50 13.66 11.01
N ASN A 360 -18.84 14.33 10.06
CA ASN A 360 -17.41 14.21 9.85
C ASN A 360 -16.67 15.39 10.47
N LEU A 361 -15.78 15.09 11.42
CA LEU A 361 -14.90 16.02 12.12
C LEU A 361 -13.42 15.58 12.01
N HIS A 362 -13.09 14.70 11.05
CA HIS A 362 -11.73 14.27 10.79
C HIS A 362 -10.75 15.44 10.59
N ARG A 363 -9.48 15.31 10.97
CA ARG A 363 -8.44 16.33 10.74
C ARG A 363 -8.86 17.71 11.26
N ASN A 364 -9.13 17.81 12.55
CA ASN A 364 -9.34 19.06 13.26
C ASN A 364 -8.40 19.12 14.48
N GLN A 365 -8.59 20.10 15.36
CA GLN A 365 -7.75 20.34 16.55
C GLN A 365 -8.55 20.02 17.83
N LEU A 366 -9.43 19.02 17.77
CA LEU A 366 -10.35 18.69 18.86
C LEU A 366 -9.59 17.99 20.00
N LYS A 367 -9.55 18.64 21.18
CA LYS A 367 -8.94 18.09 22.40
C LYS A 367 -9.94 17.36 23.31
N GLU A 368 -11.21 17.73 23.20
CA GLU A 368 -12.31 17.16 23.97
C GLU A 368 -13.62 17.13 23.16
N LEU A 369 -14.57 16.31 23.60
CA LEU A 369 -15.91 16.20 23.01
C LEU A 369 -16.94 16.76 24.02
N PRO A 370 -17.77 17.76 23.66
CA PRO A 370 -18.72 18.36 24.57
C PRO A 370 -19.92 17.44 24.84
N ASP A 371 -20.49 17.51 26.06
CA ASP A 371 -21.63 16.69 26.50
C ASP A 371 -22.81 16.71 25.51
N GLY A 372 -23.06 17.84 24.85
CA GLY A 372 -24.16 18.01 23.90
C GLY A 372 -24.05 17.13 22.64
N LEU A 373 -22.84 16.68 22.26
CA LEU A 373 -22.65 15.74 21.14
C LEU A 373 -23.34 14.41 21.41
N PHE A 374 -23.30 13.94 22.65
CA PHE A 374 -23.88 12.67 23.04
C PHE A 374 -25.42 12.71 23.11
N GLU A 375 -26.03 13.90 23.13
CA GLU A 375 -27.48 14.07 23.03
C GLU A 375 -28.02 13.96 21.59
N MET A 376 -27.15 13.92 20.58
CA MET A 376 -27.51 13.77 19.16
C MET A 376 -27.91 12.32 18.82
N LYS A 377 -29.00 11.82 19.41
CA LYS A 377 -29.44 10.40 19.32
C LYS A 377 -29.81 9.91 17.90
N THR A 378 -29.76 10.78 16.90
CA THR A 378 -29.95 10.43 15.47
C THR A 378 -28.66 10.08 14.74
N LEU A 379 -27.50 10.31 15.35
CA LEU A 379 -26.20 9.98 14.75
C LEU A 379 -26.07 8.47 14.51
N LYS A 380 -25.63 8.14 13.29
CA LYS A 380 -25.35 6.80 12.77
C LYS A 380 -23.88 6.64 12.41
N TRP A 381 -23.21 7.72 12.01
CA TRP A 381 -21.81 7.74 11.64
C TRP A 381 -21.14 8.97 12.27
N LEU A 382 -20.03 8.76 13.00
CA LEU A 382 -19.25 9.82 13.63
C LEU A 382 -17.76 9.61 13.34
N GLY A 383 -17.19 10.57 12.61
CA GLY A 383 -15.77 10.61 12.26
C GLY A 383 -14.99 11.62 13.11
N LEU A 384 -13.98 11.15 13.84
CA LEU A 384 -13.11 11.92 14.74
C LEU A 384 -11.61 11.64 14.54
N ARG A 385 -11.25 10.83 13.53
CA ARG A 385 -9.87 10.56 13.09
C ARG A 385 -8.97 11.81 12.98
N TRP A 386 -7.69 11.69 13.33
CA TRP A 386 -6.70 12.78 13.26
C TRP A 386 -7.18 14.02 14.04
N ASN A 387 -7.23 13.88 15.36
CA ASN A 387 -7.52 14.95 16.32
C ASN A 387 -6.61 14.77 17.56
N GLU A 388 -6.73 15.67 18.53
CA GLU A 388 -5.90 15.71 19.75
C GLU A 388 -6.65 15.13 20.97
N LEU A 389 -7.55 14.14 20.76
CA LEU A 389 -8.39 13.58 21.83
C LEU A 389 -7.57 12.65 22.74
N GLN A 390 -7.49 12.99 24.03
CA GLN A 390 -6.77 12.16 25.03
C GLN A 390 -7.69 11.19 25.79
N GLN A 391 -8.99 11.48 25.86
CA GLN A 391 -9.97 10.72 26.64
C GLN A 391 -11.36 10.76 25.99
N LEU A 392 -12.16 9.72 26.24
CA LEU A 392 -13.56 9.64 25.84
C LEU A 392 -14.47 9.49 27.08
N PRO A 393 -15.54 10.28 27.21
CA PRO A 393 -16.43 10.19 28.36
C PRO A 393 -17.42 9.01 28.25
N ASP A 394 -17.89 8.50 29.39
CA ASP A 394 -18.95 7.47 29.46
C ASP A 394 -20.24 7.87 28.71
N ALA A 395 -20.47 9.18 28.52
CA ALA A 395 -21.59 9.70 27.74
C ALA A 395 -21.59 9.22 26.28
N LEU A 396 -20.45 8.81 25.72
CA LEU A 396 -20.34 8.20 24.39
C LEU A 396 -21.31 7.03 24.20
N GLY A 397 -21.49 6.18 25.22
CA GLY A 397 -22.41 5.04 25.21
C GLY A 397 -23.87 5.40 24.96
N GLN A 398 -24.25 6.67 25.09
CA GLN A 398 -25.62 7.13 24.85
C GLN A 398 -25.97 7.32 23.36
N LEU A 399 -25.01 7.20 22.44
CA LEU A 399 -25.23 7.24 20.99
C LEU A 399 -25.75 5.89 20.47
N VAL A 400 -26.92 5.47 20.97
CA VAL A 400 -27.46 4.11 20.80
C VAL A 400 -27.89 3.73 19.36
N GLU A 401 -27.97 4.70 18.45
CA GLU A 401 -28.26 4.48 17.02
C GLU A 401 -27.00 4.50 16.14
N LEU A 402 -25.81 4.69 16.74
CA LEU A 402 -24.53 4.79 16.03
C LEU A 402 -24.12 3.43 15.46
N GLU A 403 -23.93 3.37 14.15
CA GLU A 403 -23.54 2.18 13.39
C GLU A 403 -22.02 2.16 13.14
N GLU A 404 -21.36 3.32 13.05
CA GLU A 404 -19.91 3.42 12.84
C GLU A 404 -19.29 4.57 13.65
N LEU A 405 -18.14 4.28 14.28
CA LEU A 405 -17.38 5.21 15.10
C LEU A 405 -15.89 5.13 14.76
N ILE A 406 -15.34 6.20 14.20
CA ILE A 406 -13.97 6.25 13.67
C ILE A 406 -13.16 7.30 14.44
N ILE A 407 -12.33 6.86 15.39
CA ILE A 407 -11.51 7.72 16.28
C ILE A 407 -10.02 7.33 16.21
N ALA A 408 -9.59 6.83 15.05
CA ALA A 408 -8.19 6.52 14.81
C ALA A 408 -7.28 7.77 14.88
N ASP A 409 -5.97 7.61 15.01
CA ASP A 409 -5.00 8.74 15.00
C ASP A 409 -5.37 9.84 16.02
N ASN A 410 -5.36 9.47 17.29
CA ASN A 410 -5.64 10.34 18.45
C ASN A 410 -4.74 9.91 19.62
N GLU A 411 -4.83 10.59 20.77
CA GLU A 411 -3.96 10.36 21.93
C GLU A 411 -4.60 9.45 23.01
N ILE A 412 -5.63 8.66 22.69
CA ILE A 412 -6.52 8.05 23.69
C ILE A 412 -5.82 6.93 24.46
N GLU A 413 -5.70 7.08 25.78
CA GLU A 413 -5.09 6.06 26.67
C GLU A 413 -6.06 4.95 27.14
N ALA A 414 -7.37 5.21 27.17
CA ALA A 414 -8.37 4.26 27.64
C ALA A 414 -9.75 4.48 26.98
N PHE A 415 -10.48 3.38 26.77
CA PHE A 415 -11.83 3.37 26.20
C PHE A 415 -12.90 3.14 27.28
N PRO A 416 -14.05 3.85 27.27
CA PRO A 416 -15.00 3.87 28.39
C PRO A 416 -15.83 2.58 28.54
N GLU A 417 -16.15 2.20 29.78
CA GLU A 417 -16.94 0.99 30.07
C GLU A 417 -18.39 1.11 29.59
N ALA A 418 -18.97 2.33 29.62
CA ALA A 418 -20.38 2.59 29.33
C ALA A 418 -20.82 2.33 27.86
N ILE A 419 -19.91 1.89 27.00
CA ILE A 419 -20.18 1.58 25.58
C ILE A 419 -21.24 0.48 25.39
N GLU A 420 -21.52 -0.35 26.40
CA GLU A 420 -22.37 -1.54 26.28
C GLU A 420 -23.78 -1.30 25.71
N GLU A 421 -24.31 -0.08 25.79
CA GLU A 421 -25.63 0.29 25.26
C GLU A 421 -25.66 0.44 23.72
N MET A 422 -24.52 0.55 23.04
CA MET A 422 -24.41 0.82 21.59
C MET A 422 -24.60 -0.46 20.74
N LYS A 423 -25.72 -1.16 20.93
CA LYS A 423 -25.98 -2.50 20.34
C LYS A 423 -26.00 -2.56 18.81
N VAL A 424 -26.12 -1.43 18.11
CA VAL A 424 -26.17 -1.37 16.63
C VAL A 424 -24.82 -0.99 16.00
N LEU A 425 -23.80 -0.66 16.81
CA LEU A 425 -22.46 -0.32 16.34
C LEU A 425 -21.85 -1.54 15.63
N ARG A 426 -21.42 -1.36 14.38
CA ARG A 426 -20.85 -2.39 13.50
C ARG A 426 -19.36 -2.22 13.27
N VAL A 427 -18.89 -0.98 13.21
CA VAL A 427 -17.49 -0.63 13.01
C VAL A 427 -17.03 0.26 14.16
N LEU A 428 -15.97 -0.16 14.85
CA LEU A 428 -15.24 0.64 15.82
C LEU A 428 -13.77 0.69 15.42
N ASP A 429 -13.30 1.88 15.08
CA ASP A 429 -11.91 2.13 14.71
C ASP A 429 -11.22 3.02 15.76
N LEU A 430 -10.24 2.42 16.45
CA LEU A 430 -9.44 2.99 17.53
C LEU A 430 -7.94 2.78 17.25
N SER A 431 -7.58 2.58 15.98
CA SER A 431 -6.19 2.42 15.56
C SER A 431 -5.35 3.69 15.78
N ASN A 432 -4.02 3.58 15.81
CA ASN A 432 -3.10 4.70 16.01
C ASN A 432 -3.48 5.54 17.26
N ASN A 433 -3.47 4.92 18.44
CA ASN A 433 -3.83 5.52 19.73
C ASN A 433 -2.91 4.99 20.85
N ASN A 434 -3.12 5.43 22.10
CA ASN A 434 -2.30 5.06 23.25
C ASN A 434 -2.93 3.97 24.15
N LEU A 435 -3.88 3.19 23.64
CA LEU A 435 -4.63 2.21 24.44
C LEU A 435 -3.73 1.11 24.99
N LYS A 436 -3.79 0.88 26.30
CA LYS A 436 -3.04 -0.19 27.00
C LYS A 436 -3.86 -1.46 27.26
N THR A 437 -5.18 -1.35 27.20
CA THR A 437 -6.15 -2.43 27.35
C THR A 437 -7.51 -2.00 26.81
N MET A 438 -8.45 -2.95 26.66
CA MET A 438 -9.84 -2.70 26.26
C MET A 438 -10.81 -3.06 27.40
N PRO A 439 -11.94 -2.37 27.56
CA PRO A 439 -12.94 -2.75 28.56
C PRO A 439 -13.69 -4.02 28.11
N ALA A 440 -13.93 -4.94 29.05
CA ALA A 440 -14.68 -6.18 28.81
C ALA A 440 -16.10 -5.97 28.26
N THR A 441 -16.68 -4.77 28.45
CA THR A 441 -18.00 -4.39 27.95
C THR A 441 -18.08 -4.30 26.42
N ILE A 442 -16.95 -4.28 25.69
CA ILE A 442 -16.95 -4.43 24.22
C ILE A 442 -17.65 -5.72 23.78
N GLY A 443 -17.52 -6.82 24.54
CA GLY A 443 -18.22 -8.08 24.26
C GLY A 443 -19.74 -7.99 24.33
N LYS A 444 -20.30 -6.87 24.82
CA LYS A 444 -21.74 -6.59 24.83
C LYS A 444 -22.23 -5.90 23.55
N LEU A 445 -21.33 -5.53 22.64
CA LEU A 445 -21.65 -4.92 21.34
C LEU A 445 -22.02 -6.00 20.32
N THR A 446 -23.19 -6.63 20.48
CA THR A 446 -23.66 -7.73 19.61
C THR A 446 -23.82 -7.36 18.13
N GLY A 447 -23.91 -6.07 17.81
CA GLY A 447 -23.90 -5.54 16.44
C GLY A 447 -22.52 -5.43 15.81
N LEU A 448 -21.44 -5.51 16.60
CA LEU A 448 -20.07 -5.24 16.15
C LEU A 448 -19.61 -6.32 15.17
N ARG A 449 -18.98 -5.90 14.07
CA ARG A 449 -18.46 -6.75 12.99
C ARG A 449 -16.98 -6.48 12.73
N LYS A 450 -16.55 -5.23 12.81
CA LYS A 450 -15.16 -4.82 12.62
C LYS A 450 -14.67 -4.07 13.85
N LEU A 451 -13.58 -4.55 14.45
CA LEU A 451 -12.88 -3.90 15.55
C LEU A 451 -11.41 -3.71 15.18
N ARG A 452 -10.95 -2.46 15.27
CA ARG A 452 -9.61 -2.07 14.87
C ARG A 452 -8.88 -1.35 15.98
N LEU A 453 -7.74 -1.90 16.32
CA LEU A 453 -6.94 -1.59 17.51
C LEU A 453 -5.44 -1.63 17.17
N GLN A 454 -5.07 -1.65 15.89
CA GLN A 454 -3.68 -1.67 15.45
C GLN A 454 -2.92 -0.39 15.87
N HIS A 455 -1.60 -0.49 16.00
CA HIS A 455 -0.70 0.59 16.46
C HIS A 455 -1.21 1.23 17.76
N ASN A 456 -1.31 0.39 18.79
CA ASN A 456 -1.62 0.79 20.15
C ASN A 456 -0.59 0.17 21.10
N GLN A 457 -0.84 0.23 22.41
CA GLN A 457 0.06 -0.29 23.45
C GLN A 457 -0.56 -1.47 24.21
N ILE A 458 -1.47 -2.22 23.60
CA ILE A 458 -2.28 -3.25 24.27
C ILE A 458 -1.39 -4.42 24.66
N GLU A 459 -1.31 -4.70 25.97
CA GLU A 459 -0.55 -5.83 26.52
C GLU A 459 -1.42 -7.09 26.71
N GLU A 460 -2.72 -6.92 26.99
CA GLU A 460 -3.68 -8.00 27.19
C GLU A 460 -5.11 -7.60 26.73
N LEU A 461 -5.89 -8.59 26.30
CA LEU A 461 -7.32 -8.47 26.03
C LEU A 461 -8.11 -9.20 27.12
N PRO A 462 -9.17 -8.60 27.73
CA PRO A 462 -9.97 -9.31 28.72
C PRO A 462 -10.77 -10.43 28.04
N LYS A 463 -10.58 -11.67 28.49
CA LYS A 463 -11.33 -12.83 27.97
C LYS A 463 -12.86 -12.63 28.00
N GLU A 464 -13.38 -11.90 28.99
CA GLU A 464 -14.80 -11.60 29.13
C GLU A 464 -15.39 -10.90 27.88
N MET A 465 -14.56 -10.19 27.10
CA MET A 465 -14.90 -9.59 25.80
C MET A 465 -15.39 -10.62 24.78
N PHE A 466 -14.96 -11.88 24.87
CA PHE A 466 -15.29 -12.95 23.93
C PHE A 466 -16.23 -14.02 24.53
N THR A 467 -16.77 -13.78 25.74
CA THR A 467 -17.64 -14.76 26.44
C THR A 467 -19.13 -14.67 26.08
N ASP A 468 -19.57 -13.66 25.32
CA ASP A 468 -20.98 -13.49 24.98
C ASP A 468 -21.32 -14.18 23.66
N VAL A 469 -22.33 -15.06 23.67
CA VAL A 469 -22.67 -15.94 22.54
C VAL A 469 -23.32 -15.22 21.36
N ASP A 470 -23.78 -13.98 21.57
CA ASP A 470 -24.33 -13.11 20.53
C ASP A 470 -23.25 -12.16 19.93
N PHE A 471 -21.97 -12.28 20.34
CA PHE A 471 -20.86 -11.46 19.83
C PHE A 471 -20.31 -12.03 18.52
N ALA A 472 -20.82 -11.51 17.41
CA ALA A 472 -20.56 -12.01 16.06
C ALA A 472 -19.51 -11.16 15.31
N LEU A 473 -18.26 -11.13 15.80
CA LEU A 473 -17.19 -10.36 15.18
C LEU A 473 -16.68 -11.05 13.90
N GLU A 474 -16.43 -10.28 12.84
CA GLU A 474 -15.99 -10.75 11.51
C GLU A 474 -14.52 -10.39 11.26
N GLU A 475 -14.07 -9.21 11.71
CA GLU A 475 -12.74 -8.65 11.51
C GLU A 475 -12.18 -8.11 12.84
N LEU A 476 -10.98 -8.58 13.22
CA LEU A 476 -10.20 -8.07 14.34
C LEU A 476 -8.78 -7.75 13.91
N LEU A 477 -8.42 -6.46 13.95
CA LEU A 477 -7.09 -5.95 13.62
C LEU A 477 -6.40 -5.44 14.89
N LEU A 478 -5.25 -6.02 15.21
CA LEU A 478 -4.48 -5.83 16.44
C LEU A 478 -2.97 -5.68 16.16
N GLN A 479 -2.57 -5.50 14.89
CA GLN A 479 -1.15 -5.46 14.54
C GLN A 479 -0.42 -4.29 15.21
N HIS A 480 0.89 -4.43 15.45
CA HIS A 480 1.71 -3.43 16.18
C HIS A 480 1.12 -3.11 17.57
N ASN A 481 1.07 -4.13 18.41
CA ASN A 481 0.72 -4.05 19.84
C ASN A 481 1.75 -4.83 20.68
N LYS A 482 1.44 -5.12 21.95
CA LYS A 482 2.35 -5.78 22.91
C LYS A 482 1.77 -7.09 23.45
N LEU A 483 0.83 -7.71 22.73
CA LEU A 483 0.13 -8.92 23.14
C LEU A 483 1.07 -10.12 23.23
N ARG A 484 0.98 -10.90 24.32
CA ARG A 484 1.76 -12.14 24.51
C ARG A 484 0.97 -13.43 24.34
N GLU A 485 -0.35 -13.34 24.53
CA GLU A 485 -1.32 -14.40 24.33
C GLU A 485 -2.64 -13.78 23.86
N LEU A 486 -3.48 -14.59 23.21
CA LEU A 486 -4.87 -14.25 22.92
C LEU A 486 -5.78 -15.07 23.85
N PRO A 487 -6.88 -14.50 24.39
CA PRO A 487 -7.82 -15.26 25.20
C PRO A 487 -8.38 -16.47 24.43
N ILE A 488 -8.46 -17.63 25.08
CA ILE A 488 -8.90 -18.86 24.41
C ILE A 488 -10.35 -18.74 23.90
N GLU A 489 -11.17 -17.94 24.58
CA GLU A 489 -12.55 -17.63 24.20
C GLU A 489 -12.66 -16.88 22.85
N LEU A 490 -11.60 -16.21 22.37
CA LEU A 490 -11.57 -15.57 21.04
C LEU A 490 -11.76 -16.62 19.93
N TYR A 491 -11.16 -17.80 20.09
CA TYR A 491 -11.19 -18.85 19.08
C TYR A 491 -12.55 -19.57 18.95
N GLU A 492 -13.48 -19.34 19.88
CA GLU A 492 -14.84 -19.90 19.83
C GLU A 492 -15.80 -19.06 18.95
N ILE A 493 -15.35 -17.93 18.40
CA ILE A 493 -16.15 -17.03 17.55
C ILE A 493 -16.14 -17.55 16.11
N ASP A 494 -17.17 -18.33 15.77
CA ASP A 494 -17.31 -18.96 14.45
C ASP A 494 -17.57 -17.97 13.30
N THR A 495 -17.85 -16.70 13.58
CA THR A 495 -18.09 -15.65 12.57
C THR A 495 -16.83 -14.98 12.03
N PHE A 496 -15.64 -15.25 12.59
CA PHE A 496 -14.41 -14.59 12.16
C PHE A 496 -14.05 -14.94 10.71
N LEU A 497 -13.73 -13.90 9.94
CA LEU A 497 -13.20 -13.96 8.57
C LEU A 497 -11.75 -13.48 8.52
N THR A 498 -11.40 -12.46 9.32
CA THR A 498 -10.05 -11.86 9.35
C THR A 498 -9.55 -11.69 10.77
N LEU A 499 -8.38 -12.27 11.06
CA LEU A 499 -7.62 -12.05 12.29
C LEU A 499 -6.21 -11.59 11.93
N ASN A 500 -5.87 -10.36 12.29
CA ASN A 500 -4.50 -9.83 12.15
C ASN A 500 -3.95 -9.46 13.54
N VAL A 501 -2.90 -10.17 13.95
CA VAL A 501 -2.15 -9.98 15.21
C VAL A 501 -0.64 -9.89 14.93
N MET A 502 -0.28 -9.44 13.73
CA MET A 502 1.09 -9.20 13.28
C MET A 502 1.86 -8.24 14.21
N ALA A 503 3.19 -8.34 14.27
CA ALA A 503 4.03 -7.43 15.06
C ALA A 503 3.56 -7.32 16.53
N ASN A 504 3.54 -8.46 17.20
CA ASN A 504 3.20 -8.62 18.62
C ASN A 504 4.24 -9.54 19.30
N GLN A 505 3.97 -10.03 20.51
CA GLN A 505 4.86 -10.88 21.32
C GLN A 505 4.27 -12.27 21.54
N LEU A 506 3.43 -12.78 20.63
CA LEU A 506 2.70 -14.05 20.81
C LEU A 506 3.67 -15.24 20.87
N GLN A 507 3.63 -16.01 21.95
CA GLN A 507 4.54 -17.15 22.18
C GLN A 507 3.94 -18.52 21.86
N GLU A 508 2.64 -18.60 21.59
CA GLU A 508 1.95 -19.83 21.20
C GLU A 508 0.76 -19.57 20.27
N LEU A 509 0.42 -20.58 19.49
CA LEU A 509 -0.85 -20.67 18.75
C LEU A 509 -1.58 -21.93 19.26
N PRO A 510 -2.64 -21.79 20.06
CA PRO A 510 -3.31 -22.94 20.66
C PRO A 510 -4.10 -23.77 19.64
N PRO A 511 -4.32 -25.08 19.88
CA PRO A 511 -5.13 -25.97 19.02
C PRO A 511 -6.52 -25.43 18.68
N GLU A 512 -7.11 -24.67 19.60
CA GLU A 512 -8.40 -24.02 19.46
C GLU A 512 -8.47 -23.08 18.23
N VAL A 513 -7.34 -22.66 17.64
CA VAL A 513 -7.34 -21.97 16.34
C VAL A 513 -8.15 -22.70 15.26
N GLY A 514 -8.17 -24.03 15.28
CA GLY A 514 -8.96 -24.85 14.35
C GLY A 514 -10.48 -24.74 14.51
N HIS A 515 -10.98 -24.02 15.52
CA HIS A 515 -12.40 -23.71 15.69
C HIS A 515 -12.86 -22.51 14.83
N LEU A 516 -11.92 -21.66 14.36
CA LEU A 516 -12.18 -20.51 13.48
C LEU A 516 -12.48 -20.93 12.03
N VAL A 517 -13.37 -21.91 11.83
CA VAL A 517 -13.54 -22.63 10.55
C VAL A 517 -13.94 -21.76 9.35
N ASN A 518 -14.46 -20.56 9.55
CA ASN A 518 -14.81 -19.62 8.48
C ASN A 518 -13.70 -18.59 8.17
N LEU A 519 -12.54 -18.68 8.84
CA LEU A 519 -11.45 -17.73 8.69
C LEU A 519 -10.85 -17.78 7.28
N VAL A 520 -10.71 -16.61 6.68
CA VAL A 520 -10.19 -16.38 5.32
C VAL A 520 -8.76 -15.84 5.35
N THR A 521 -8.45 -14.97 6.31
CA THR A 521 -7.12 -14.36 6.48
C THR A 521 -6.65 -14.51 7.91
N LEU A 522 -5.48 -15.14 8.08
CA LEU A 522 -4.77 -15.24 9.35
C LEU A 522 -3.36 -14.66 9.19
N ASN A 523 -3.14 -13.47 9.76
CA ASN A 523 -1.82 -12.86 9.83
C ASN A 523 -1.32 -12.84 11.28
N MET A 524 -0.23 -13.56 11.52
CA MET A 524 0.50 -13.66 12.79
C MET A 524 2.01 -13.44 12.59
N ALA A 525 2.40 -12.75 11.51
CA ALA A 525 3.81 -12.48 11.22
C ALA A 525 4.46 -11.59 12.28
N SER A 526 5.79 -11.65 12.41
CA SER A 526 6.55 -10.88 13.42
C SER A 526 6.02 -11.12 14.84
N ASN A 527 6.15 -12.36 15.29
CA ASN A 527 5.77 -12.84 16.63
C ASN A 527 6.82 -13.85 17.14
N GLU A 528 6.59 -14.46 18.31
CA GLU A 528 7.56 -15.37 18.95
C GLU A 528 7.19 -16.87 18.80
N ILE A 529 6.20 -17.23 17.97
CA ILE A 529 5.57 -18.56 17.92
C ILE A 529 6.59 -19.66 17.51
N PRO A 530 6.79 -20.72 18.31
CA PRO A 530 7.79 -21.76 18.04
C PRO A 530 7.24 -23.01 17.34
N VAL A 531 5.93 -23.27 17.41
CA VAL A 531 5.26 -24.49 16.93
C VAL A 531 3.85 -24.15 16.48
N LEU A 532 3.39 -24.78 15.40
CA LEU A 532 2.00 -24.70 14.92
C LEU A 532 1.21 -25.96 15.34
N PRO A 533 -0.06 -25.85 15.74
CA PRO A 533 -0.90 -26.98 16.08
C PRO A 533 -1.39 -27.73 14.82
N GLU A 534 -1.63 -29.04 14.94
CA GLU A 534 -2.17 -29.88 13.85
C GLU A 534 -3.57 -29.40 13.41
N GLU A 535 -4.31 -28.79 14.34
CA GLU A 535 -5.64 -28.22 14.15
C GLU A 535 -5.68 -27.03 13.18
N ILE A 536 -4.54 -26.43 12.81
CA ILE A 536 -4.49 -25.39 11.77
C ILE A 536 -5.10 -25.86 10.45
N GLY A 537 -4.95 -27.14 10.11
CA GLY A 537 -5.53 -27.77 8.92
C GLY A 537 -7.04 -28.04 9.00
N ALA A 538 -7.76 -27.45 9.95
CA ALA A 538 -9.22 -27.38 9.98
C ALA A 538 -9.78 -26.11 9.29
N LEU A 539 -8.92 -25.13 8.99
CA LEU A 539 -9.29 -23.86 8.37
C LEU A 539 -9.48 -23.99 6.85
N GLU A 540 -10.44 -24.83 6.42
CA GLU A 540 -10.63 -25.21 5.00
C GLU A 540 -10.95 -24.01 4.06
N TYR A 541 -11.37 -22.86 4.61
CA TYR A 541 -11.67 -21.62 3.89
C TYR A 541 -10.52 -20.58 3.89
N LEU A 542 -9.38 -20.89 4.52
CA LEU A 542 -8.27 -19.95 4.66
C LEU A 542 -7.58 -19.72 3.32
N GLN A 543 -7.61 -18.48 2.83
CA GLN A 543 -6.95 -18.03 1.59
C GLN A 543 -5.54 -17.49 1.86
N GLU A 544 -5.33 -16.83 3.00
CA GLU A 544 -4.03 -16.25 3.36
C GLU A 544 -3.59 -16.71 4.75
N LEU A 545 -2.41 -17.35 4.81
CA LEU A 545 -1.73 -17.70 6.06
C LEU A 545 -0.35 -17.03 6.10
N ASN A 546 -0.22 -16.00 6.93
CA ASN A 546 1.04 -15.29 7.13
C ASN A 546 1.63 -15.56 8.52
N LEU A 547 2.75 -16.27 8.53
CA LEU A 547 3.52 -16.72 9.70
C LEU A 547 5.00 -16.32 9.58
N GLY A 548 5.33 -15.35 8.72
CA GLY A 548 6.70 -14.89 8.53
C GLY A 548 7.32 -14.33 9.81
N PHE A 549 8.65 -14.34 9.92
CA PHE A 549 9.38 -13.76 11.06
C PHE A 549 8.86 -14.27 12.43
N ASN A 550 8.88 -15.59 12.61
CA ASN A 550 8.52 -16.27 13.84
C ASN A 550 9.64 -17.24 14.27
N ASN A 551 9.41 -18.06 15.29
CA ASN A 551 10.37 -19.04 15.80
C ASN A 551 10.09 -20.48 15.33
N ILE A 552 9.24 -20.69 14.31
CA ILE A 552 8.66 -22.00 13.97
C ILE A 552 9.74 -23.00 13.55
N GLU A 553 9.85 -24.11 14.29
CA GLU A 553 10.80 -25.20 13.96
C GLU A 553 10.20 -26.25 13.01
N THR A 554 8.90 -26.49 13.09
CA THR A 554 8.16 -27.51 12.34
C THR A 554 6.76 -27.04 11.95
N VAL A 555 6.36 -27.32 10.71
CA VAL A 555 4.99 -27.11 10.20
C VAL A 555 4.29 -28.48 10.10
N PRO A 556 3.06 -28.65 10.59
CA PRO A 556 2.35 -29.94 10.59
C PRO A 556 1.94 -30.38 9.20
N GLU A 557 1.85 -31.70 8.97
CA GLU A 557 1.39 -32.29 7.69
C GLU A 557 -0.06 -31.89 7.34
N THR A 558 -0.85 -31.45 8.32
CA THR A 558 -2.24 -30.99 8.13
C THR A 558 -2.37 -29.67 7.40
N ILE A 559 -1.30 -28.87 7.23
CA ILE A 559 -1.33 -27.66 6.39
C ILE A 559 -1.75 -27.98 4.94
N ASN A 560 -1.48 -29.21 4.49
CA ASN A 560 -1.91 -29.78 3.22
C ASN A 560 -3.44 -29.91 3.07
N LYS A 561 -4.24 -29.57 4.08
CA LYS A 561 -5.73 -29.58 4.00
C LYS A 561 -6.32 -28.20 3.71
N LEU A 562 -5.49 -27.15 3.65
CA LEU A 562 -5.93 -25.78 3.39
C LEU A 562 -6.22 -25.63 1.88
N VAL A 563 -7.31 -26.25 1.42
CA VAL A 563 -7.64 -26.38 -0.01
C VAL A 563 -7.95 -25.06 -0.70
N ALA A 564 -8.34 -24.03 0.06
CA ALA A 564 -8.58 -22.68 -0.43
C ALA A 564 -7.34 -21.76 -0.35
N LEU A 565 -6.18 -22.27 0.11
CA LEU A 565 -5.02 -21.44 0.39
C LEU A 565 -4.39 -20.91 -0.89
N GLU A 566 -4.40 -19.59 -1.03
CA GLU A 566 -3.88 -18.83 -2.15
C GLU A 566 -2.45 -18.32 -1.89
N ARG A 567 -2.17 -17.92 -0.65
CA ARG A 567 -0.89 -17.32 -0.24
C ARG A 567 -0.40 -17.88 1.09
N LEU A 568 0.85 -18.36 1.10
CA LEU A 568 1.48 -18.99 2.27
C LEU A 568 2.86 -18.40 2.55
N TYR A 569 2.96 -17.69 3.67
CA TYR A 569 4.20 -17.05 4.12
C TYR A 569 4.75 -17.75 5.37
N LEU A 570 5.91 -18.38 5.22
CA LEU A 570 6.65 -19.11 6.26
C LEU A 570 8.10 -18.60 6.40
N GLY A 571 8.46 -17.51 5.71
CA GLY A 571 9.82 -16.97 5.68
C GLY A 571 10.36 -16.55 7.05
N TYR A 572 11.69 -16.50 7.17
CA TYR A 572 12.42 -16.06 8.37
C TYR A 572 11.96 -16.78 9.66
N ASN A 573 11.80 -18.11 9.56
CA ASN A 573 11.55 -19.02 10.67
C ASN A 573 12.77 -19.95 10.91
N LYS A 574 12.58 -20.99 11.73
CA LYS A 574 13.60 -22.01 12.05
C LYS A 574 13.28 -23.35 11.40
N ILE A 575 12.51 -23.33 10.31
CA ILE A 575 12.05 -24.55 9.65
C ILE A 575 13.26 -25.26 9.04
N SER A 576 13.29 -26.59 9.20
CA SER A 576 14.33 -27.47 8.63
C SER A 576 13.78 -28.41 7.55
N VAL A 577 12.48 -28.68 7.56
CA VAL A 577 11.76 -29.49 6.57
C VAL A 577 10.41 -28.83 6.30
N LEU A 578 10.13 -28.55 5.03
CA LEU A 578 8.82 -28.06 4.59
C LEU A 578 7.88 -29.25 4.33
N PRO A 579 6.59 -29.17 4.70
CA PRO A 579 5.62 -30.22 4.45
C PRO A 579 5.19 -30.26 2.98
N GLU A 580 4.68 -31.40 2.53
CA GLU A 580 3.98 -31.50 1.24
C GLU A 580 2.64 -30.73 1.29
N ILE A 581 2.26 -30.16 0.16
CA ILE A 581 1.14 -29.21 -0.04
C ILE A 581 0.30 -29.58 -1.28
N ASP A 582 0.18 -30.88 -1.60
CA ASP A 582 -0.50 -31.39 -2.80
C ASP A 582 -1.99 -31.07 -2.93
N GLN A 583 -2.69 -30.67 -1.87
CA GLN A 583 -4.12 -30.28 -1.94
C GLN A 583 -4.34 -28.76 -1.90
N CYS A 584 -3.29 -27.96 -1.69
CA CYS A 584 -3.34 -26.49 -1.75
C CYS A 584 -3.33 -26.01 -3.22
N GLN A 585 -4.34 -26.43 -3.98
CA GLN A 585 -4.38 -26.29 -5.44
C GLN A 585 -4.56 -24.84 -5.91
N GLU A 586 -5.14 -23.97 -5.07
CA GLU A 586 -5.30 -22.54 -5.37
C GLU A 586 -4.05 -21.70 -5.05
N LEU A 587 -3.00 -22.30 -4.48
CA LEU A 587 -1.80 -21.60 -4.02
C LEU A 587 -1.03 -21.00 -5.19
N TRP A 588 -0.90 -19.67 -5.19
CA TRP A 588 -0.21 -18.91 -6.23
C TRP A 588 1.01 -18.12 -5.73
N GLU A 589 1.12 -17.86 -4.42
CA GLU A 589 2.30 -17.22 -3.80
C GLU A 589 2.85 -18.07 -2.65
N TYR A 590 4.12 -18.46 -2.74
CA TYR A 590 4.80 -19.27 -1.73
C TYR A 590 6.11 -18.61 -1.27
N PHE A 591 6.15 -18.19 0.00
CA PHE A 591 7.27 -17.45 0.58
C PHE A 591 7.90 -18.22 1.73
N VAL A 592 9.10 -18.76 1.50
CA VAL A 592 9.87 -19.57 2.47
C VAL A 592 11.30 -19.06 2.71
N THR A 593 11.67 -17.94 2.08
CA THR A 593 12.96 -17.23 2.22
C THR A 593 13.46 -17.13 3.66
N GLY A 594 14.76 -17.31 3.89
CA GLY A 594 15.40 -17.14 5.20
C GLY A 594 15.29 -18.34 6.15
N ASN A 595 14.64 -19.44 5.75
CA ASN A 595 14.68 -20.70 6.50
C ASN A 595 16.00 -21.44 6.26
N VAL A 596 17.08 -20.95 6.88
CA VAL A 596 18.49 -21.30 6.60
C VAL A 596 18.88 -22.77 6.80
N GLU A 597 18.01 -23.63 7.34
CA GLU A 597 18.26 -25.08 7.46
C GLU A 597 17.59 -25.94 6.38
N VAL A 598 16.69 -25.37 5.56
CA VAL A 598 16.00 -26.11 4.49
C VAL A 598 16.93 -26.33 3.29
N THR A 599 17.03 -27.58 2.84
CA THR A 599 17.87 -28.01 1.70
C THR A 599 17.08 -28.37 0.43
N GLU A 600 15.77 -28.61 0.54
CA GLU A 600 14.89 -28.94 -0.59
C GLU A 600 13.48 -28.36 -0.36
N LEU A 601 12.80 -28.00 -1.45
CA LEU A 601 11.38 -27.62 -1.44
C LEU A 601 10.49 -28.87 -1.61
N PRO A 602 9.24 -28.87 -1.10
CA PRO A 602 8.37 -30.05 -1.17
C PRO A 602 8.04 -30.43 -2.61
N LYS A 603 7.85 -31.73 -2.89
CA LYS A 603 7.73 -32.21 -4.27
C LYS A 603 6.40 -31.84 -4.91
N SER A 604 5.36 -31.69 -4.10
CA SER A 604 4.05 -31.21 -4.51
C SER A 604 4.09 -29.80 -5.11
N LEU A 605 5.02 -28.93 -4.68
CA LEU A 605 5.13 -27.54 -5.15
C LEU A 605 5.17 -27.49 -6.68
N TRP A 606 5.98 -28.35 -7.28
CA TRP A 606 6.20 -28.48 -8.74
C TRP A 606 5.03 -29.11 -9.50
N THR A 607 3.86 -29.23 -8.86
CA THR A 607 2.63 -29.78 -9.45
C THR A 607 1.40 -28.90 -9.22
N LEU A 608 1.57 -27.75 -8.55
CA LEU A 608 0.47 -26.82 -8.28
C LEU A 608 0.14 -25.99 -9.53
N PRO A 609 -1.13 -25.94 -9.96
CA PRO A 609 -1.49 -25.38 -11.26
C PRO A 609 -1.39 -23.84 -11.31
N ASN A 610 -1.66 -23.18 -10.19
CA ASN A 610 -1.76 -21.71 -10.11
C ASN A 610 -0.46 -21.05 -9.60
N MET A 611 0.61 -21.81 -9.36
CA MET A 611 1.83 -21.31 -8.72
C MET A 611 2.51 -20.23 -9.57
N SER A 612 2.48 -18.98 -9.10
CA SER A 612 2.91 -17.81 -9.85
C SER A 612 4.16 -17.14 -9.30
N LYS A 613 4.35 -17.13 -7.97
CA LYS A 613 5.52 -16.55 -7.32
C LYS A 613 6.11 -17.47 -6.26
N ILE A 614 7.41 -17.73 -6.35
CA ILE A 614 8.15 -18.50 -5.35
C ILE A 614 9.33 -17.68 -4.83
N TYR A 615 9.35 -17.44 -3.52
CA TYR A 615 10.45 -16.80 -2.80
C TYR A 615 11.10 -17.83 -1.87
N ALA A 616 12.31 -18.27 -2.23
CA ALA A 616 13.07 -19.31 -1.53
C ALA A 616 14.56 -18.91 -1.40
N SER A 617 14.81 -17.65 -1.11
CA SER A 617 16.14 -17.07 -0.97
C SER A 617 16.76 -17.32 0.42
N ASN A 618 18.08 -17.21 0.54
CA ASN A 618 18.81 -17.37 1.81
C ASN A 618 18.50 -18.71 2.52
N MET A 619 18.66 -19.80 1.77
CA MET A 619 18.40 -21.19 2.17
C MET A 619 19.62 -22.07 1.84
N LYS A 620 19.48 -23.40 1.85
CA LYS A 620 20.54 -24.35 1.46
C LYS A 620 20.16 -25.17 0.23
N LEU A 621 19.38 -24.61 -0.69
CA LEU A 621 18.98 -25.27 -1.93
C LEU A 621 20.21 -25.50 -2.83
N THR A 622 20.34 -26.69 -3.41
CA THR A 622 21.49 -27.07 -4.24
C THR A 622 21.19 -27.18 -5.74
N GLU A 623 19.91 -27.20 -6.12
CA GLU A 623 19.43 -27.33 -7.49
C GLU A 623 18.06 -26.67 -7.66
N ILE A 624 17.75 -26.26 -8.88
CA ILE A 624 16.38 -25.99 -9.33
C ILE A 624 15.95 -27.24 -10.11
N PRO A 625 14.89 -27.98 -9.71
CA PRO A 625 14.52 -29.21 -10.40
C PRO A 625 13.85 -28.92 -11.75
N ASN A 626 14.05 -29.79 -12.73
CA ASN A 626 13.41 -29.67 -14.07
C ASN A 626 11.86 -29.66 -13.99
N ASP A 627 11.27 -30.20 -12.93
CA ASP A 627 9.83 -30.16 -12.67
C ASP A 627 9.29 -28.72 -12.49
N ILE A 628 10.15 -27.70 -12.34
CA ILE A 628 9.77 -26.28 -12.41
C ILE A 628 9.01 -25.93 -13.70
N THR A 629 9.30 -26.64 -14.80
CA THR A 629 8.62 -26.47 -16.10
C THR A 629 7.12 -26.81 -16.09
N ASN A 630 6.64 -27.54 -15.07
CA ASN A 630 5.21 -27.77 -14.88
C ASN A 630 4.46 -26.50 -14.46
N LEU A 631 5.15 -25.51 -13.89
CA LEU A 631 4.58 -24.28 -13.33
C LEU A 631 4.39 -23.22 -14.42
N GLN A 632 3.45 -23.48 -15.33
CA GLN A 632 3.22 -22.64 -16.51
C GLN A 632 2.72 -21.21 -16.19
N GLU A 633 2.18 -20.99 -14.98
CA GLU A 633 1.74 -19.68 -14.49
C GLU A 633 2.84 -18.91 -13.70
N LEU A 634 4.08 -19.42 -13.65
CA LEU A 634 5.18 -18.85 -12.87
C LEU A 634 5.70 -17.53 -13.49
N GLU A 635 5.41 -16.42 -12.82
CA GLU A 635 5.89 -15.07 -13.17
C GLU A 635 7.19 -14.69 -12.42
N LEU A 636 7.42 -15.21 -11.21
CA LEU A 636 8.56 -14.83 -10.36
C LEU A 636 9.23 -16.02 -9.66
N LEU A 637 10.56 -16.09 -9.77
CA LEU A 637 11.42 -17.04 -9.07
C LEU A 637 12.56 -16.29 -8.35
N ASP A 638 12.52 -16.22 -7.01
CA ASP A 638 13.58 -15.64 -6.17
C ASP A 638 14.30 -16.74 -5.37
N PHE A 639 15.46 -17.17 -5.88
CA PHE A 639 16.28 -18.28 -5.39
C PHE A 639 17.71 -17.80 -5.00
N GLY A 640 17.86 -16.51 -4.72
CA GLY A 640 19.13 -15.90 -4.32
C GLY A 640 19.70 -16.45 -3.01
N PHE A 641 21.00 -16.30 -2.78
CA PHE A 641 21.69 -16.77 -1.56
C PHE A 641 21.48 -18.27 -1.27
N ASN A 642 21.83 -19.12 -2.23
CA ASN A 642 21.71 -20.58 -2.15
C ASN A 642 23.03 -21.25 -2.60
N GLN A 643 23.00 -22.56 -2.89
CA GLN A 643 24.14 -23.37 -3.36
C GLN A 643 23.88 -24.00 -4.74
N ILE A 644 23.06 -23.33 -5.57
CA ILE A 644 22.61 -23.79 -6.89
C ILE A 644 23.76 -23.68 -7.90
N LYS A 645 23.94 -24.69 -8.74
CA LYS A 645 25.06 -24.80 -9.70
C LYS A 645 24.68 -24.63 -11.16
N GLU A 646 23.43 -24.88 -11.48
CA GLU A 646 22.89 -24.85 -12.82
C GLU A 646 21.42 -24.44 -12.78
N ILE A 647 21.01 -23.70 -13.80
CA ILE A 647 19.61 -23.39 -14.09
C ILE A 647 19.18 -24.38 -15.19
N PRO A 648 18.04 -25.09 -15.06
CA PRO A 648 17.57 -26.02 -16.08
C PRO A 648 17.43 -25.37 -17.46
N GLU A 649 17.90 -26.04 -18.52
CA GLU A 649 17.74 -25.57 -19.91
C GLU A 649 16.26 -25.36 -20.29
N ASP A 650 15.41 -26.24 -19.77
CA ASP A 650 13.97 -26.24 -20.02
C ASP A 650 13.24 -25.09 -19.27
N ILE A 651 13.93 -24.28 -18.44
CA ILE A 651 13.34 -23.06 -17.81
C ILE A 651 12.81 -22.08 -18.87
N SER A 652 13.37 -22.14 -20.08
CA SER A 652 12.94 -21.36 -21.24
C SER A 652 11.50 -21.65 -21.68
N ASP A 653 10.91 -22.80 -21.32
CA ASP A 653 9.50 -23.11 -21.60
C ASP A 653 8.52 -22.30 -20.72
N LEU A 654 9.01 -21.61 -19.68
CA LEU A 654 8.23 -20.70 -18.84
C LEU A 654 8.06 -19.34 -19.54
N SER A 655 7.14 -19.29 -20.50
CA SER A 655 7.01 -18.14 -21.42
C SER A 655 6.62 -16.82 -20.74
N ILE A 656 5.91 -16.88 -19.61
CA ILE A 656 5.45 -15.71 -18.84
C ILE A 656 6.37 -15.33 -17.66
N LEU A 657 7.50 -16.02 -17.48
CA LEU A 657 8.45 -15.74 -16.40
C LEU A 657 9.01 -14.32 -16.58
N ARG A 658 8.67 -13.43 -15.64
CA ARG A 658 9.05 -12.00 -15.64
C ARG A 658 10.30 -11.72 -14.85
N ARG A 659 10.51 -12.42 -13.73
CA ARG A 659 11.66 -12.20 -12.85
C ARG A 659 12.36 -13.49 -12.44
N LEU A 660 13.66 -13.54 -12.69
CA LEU A 660 14.55 -14.63 -12.28
C LEU A 660 15.70 -14.07 -11.44
N ASN A 661 15.62 -14.23 -10.12
CA ASN A 661 16.73 -13.91 -9.22
C ASN A 661 17.43 -15.19 -8.75
N VAL A 662 18.71 -15.33 -9.11
CA VAL A 662 19.60 -16.40 -8.64
C VAL A 662 20.93 -15.83 -8.14
N THR A 663 20.92 -14.60 -7.63
CA THR A 663 22.08 -13.92 -7.05
C THR A 663 22.76 -14.75 -5.95
N HIS A 664 24.06 -14.59 -5.74
CA HIS A 664 24.81 -15.31 -4.69
C HIS A 664 24.61 -16.84 -4.71
N ASN A 665 24.97 -17.48 -5.83
CA ASN A 665 24.93 -18.94 -6.03
C ASN A 665 26.26 -19.47 -6.63
N GLU A 666 26.32 -20.75 -6.99
CA GLU A 666 27.47 -21.41 -7.63
C GLU A 666 27.28 -21.55 -9.17
N ILE A 667 26.40 -20.77 -9.80
CA ILE A 667 26.05 -20.90 -11.22
C ILE A 667 27.20 -20.41 -12.10
N SER A 668 27.52 -21.13 -13.17
CA SER A 668 28.62 -20.79 -14.09
C SER A 668 28.21 -20.66 -15.55
N LYS A 669 26.92 -20.85 -15.86
CA LYS A 669 26.33 -20.80 -17.20
C LYS A 669 24.88 -20.36 -17.14
N LEU A 670 24.45 -19.66 -18.18
CA LEU A 670 23.06 -19.24 -18.41
C LEU A 670 22.47 -20.16 -19.51
N PRO A 671 21.29 -20.79 -19.29
CA PRO A 671 20.54 -21.45 -20.36
C PRO A 671 19.89 -20.41 -21.29
N ALA A 672 19.49 -20.83 -22.48
CA ALA A 672 18.95 -19.91 -23.49
C ALA A 672 17.53 -19.39 -23.13
N LEU A 673 17.43 -18.17 -22.59
CA LEU A 673 16.16 -17.55 -22.13
C LEU A 673 15.26 -17.00 -23.27
N SER A 674 15.47 -17.46 -24.51
CA SER A 674 14.85 -16.90 -25.72
C SER A 674 13.33 -16.99 -25.82
N ASN A 675 12.71 -17.91 -25.07
CA ASN A 675 11.26 -18.16 -25.08
C ASN A 675 10.52 -17.55 -23.88
N CYS A 676 11.23 -17.03 -22.86
CA CYS A 676 10.63 -16.27 -21.76
C CYS A 676 10.29 -14.86 -22.27
N TYR A 677 9.16 -14.69 -22.96
CA TYR A 677 8.78 -13.47 -23.69
C TYR A 677 8.42 -12.30 -22.79
N ASP A 678 7.93 -12.57 -21.59
CA ASP A 678 7.53 -11.56 -20.61
C ASP A 678 8.64 -11.24 -19.59
N MET A 679 9.84 -11.79 -19.77
CA MET A 679 11.02 -11.49 -18.94
C MET A 679 11.26 -9.97 -18.86
N GLN A 680 11.46 -9.48 -17.63
CA GLN A 680 11.67 -8.07 -17.27
C GLN A 680 12.96 -7.88 -16.47
N ASN A 681 13.33 -8.83 -15.59
CA ASN A 681 14.50 -8.73 -14.72
C ASN A 681 15.19 -10.10 -14.55
N VAL A 682 16.51 -10.13 -14.72
CA VAL A 682 17.36 -11.31 -14.43
C VAL A 682 18.55 -10.89 -13.57
N ASP A 683 18.64 -11.43 -12.35
CA ASP A 683 19.80 -11.25 -11.47
C ASP A 683 20.66 -12.51 -11.38
N LEU A 684 21.87 -12.39 -11.93
CA LEU A 684 22.93 -13.39 -11.98
C LEU A 684 24.15 -12.97 -11.14
N SER A 685 24.03 -11.94 -10.29
CA SER A 685 25.15 -11.36 -9.55
C SER A 685 25.76 -12.37 -8.56
N TYR A 686 27.02 -12.17 -8.21
CA TYR A 686 27.78 -12.95 -7.22
C TYR A 686 27.77 -14.47 -7.46
N ASN A 687 27.85 -14.86 -8.74
CA ASN A 687 27.92 -16.25 -9.20
C ASN A 687 29.36 -16.61 -9.66
N GLN A 688 29.51 -17.69 -10.43
CA GLN A 688 30.80 -18.28 -10.86
C GLN A 688 31.03 -18.19 -12.38
N PHE A 689 30.43 -17.20 -13.06
CA PHE A 689 30.63 -17.00 -14.49
C PHE A 689 32.07 -16.53 -14.79
N THR A 690 32.81 -17.29 -15.60
CA THR A 690 34.19 -16.96 -16.02
C THR A 690 34.27 -16.25 -17.38
N GLU A 691 33.18 -16.26 -18.13
CA GLU A 691 32.99 -15.55 -19.39
C GLU A 691 31.59 -14.90 -19.38
N VAL A 692 31.44 -13.77 -20.07
CA VAL A 692 30.14 -13.07 -20.20
C VAL A 692 29.31 -13.77 -21.28
N PRO A 693 28.03 -14.13 -21.03
CA PRO A 693 27.15 -14.72 -22.04
C PRO A 693 26.59 -13.63 -22.99
N VAL A 694 27.47 -13.08 -23.83
CA VAL A 694 27.20 -11.88 -24.64
C VAL A 694 25.99 -12.04 -25.55
N GLU A 695 25.83 -13.18 -26.24
CA GLU A 695 24.72 -13.41 -27.17
C GLU A 695 23.34 -13.39 -26.46
N ASP A 696 23.24 -13.98 -25.26
CA ASP A 696 22.02 -13.95 -24.45
C ASP A 696 21.76 -12.56 -23.86
N PHE A 697 22.80 -11.87 -23.39
CA PHE A 697 22.67 -10.51 -22.85
C PHE A 697 22.26 -9.50 -23.92
N GLU A 698 22.82 -9.56 -25.14
CA GLU A 698 22.39 -8.71 -26.26
C GLU A 698 20.89 -8.94 -26.57
N MET A 699 20.44 -10.20 -26.62
CA MET A 699 19.02 -10.55 -26.84
C MET A 699 18.08 -10.03 -25.74
N LEU A 700 18.49 -10.12 -24.47
CA LEU A 700 17.69 -9.65 -23.33
C LEU A 700 17.65 -8.12 -23.29
N LEU A 701 18.77 -7.43 -23.53
CA LEU A 701 18.84 -5.97 -23.60
C LEU A 701 18.10 -5.39 -24.82
N GLU A 702 18.04 -6.09 -25.95
CA GLU A 702 17.18 -5.71 -27.10
C GLU A 702 15.68 -5.73 -26.76
N ARG A 703 15.30 -6.42 -25.68
CA ARG A 703 13.94 -6.54 -25.16
C ARG A 703 13.66 -5.67 -23.93
N ASP A 704 14.60 -4.77 -23.57
CA ASP A 704 14.53 -3.89 -22.39
C ASP A 704 14.49 -4.64 -21.05
N VAL A 705 15.08 -5.85 -21.00
CA VAL A 705 15.25 -6.63 -19.76
C VAL A 705 16.37 -6.03 -18.91
N GLU A 706 16.08 -5.81 -17.63
CA GLU A 706 17.04 -5.40 -16.62
C GLU A 706 17.95 -6.58 -16.24
N LEU A 707 19.27 -6.41 -16.34
CA LEU A 707 20.26 -7.46 -16.10
C LEU A 707 21.22 -7.05 -14.99
N LEU A 708 21.37 -7.91 -13.98
CA LEU A 708 22.33 -7.73 -12.89
C LEU A 708 23.37 -8.86 -12.95
N PHE A 709 24.66 -8.49 -12.94
CA PHE A 709 25.79 -9.41 -13.15
C PHE A 709 27.04 -9.04 -12.32
N ASP A 710 26.85 -8.27 -11.23
CA ASP A 710 27.96 -7.81 -10.37
C ASP A 710 28.67 -9.01 -9.69
N GLY A 711 29.88 -8.82 -9.16
CA GLY A 711 30.56 -9.81 -8.32
C GLY A 711 30.96 -11.15 -8.98
N ASN A 712 30.79 -11.30 -10.29
CA ASN A 712 31.19 -12.49 -11.04
C ASN A 712 32.69 -12.41 -11.43
N PRO A 713 33.40 -13.56 -11.59
CA PRO A 713 34.75 -13.59 -12.15
C PRO A 713 34.89 -12.98 -13.55
N ALA A 714 33.78 -12.77 -14.26
CA ALA A 714 33.70 -12.13 -15.57
C ALA A 714 33.25 -10.67 -15.56
N SER A 715 32.88 -10.06 -14.42
CA SER A 715 32.29 -8.70 -14.41
C SER A 715 33.22 -7.63 -15.02
N ASP A 716 34.53 -7.71 -14.77
CA ASP A 716 35.54 -6.83 -15.41
C ASP A 716 35.58 -6.94 -16.96
N GLN A 717 35.02 -8.00 -17.54
CA GLN A 717 35.00 -8.24 -18.99
C GLN A 717 33.79 -7.59 -19.69
N CYS A 718 32.84 -7.02 -18.92
CA CYS A 718 31.66 -6.36 -19.46
C CYS A 718 31.98 -5.02 -20.13
N GLU A 719 33.04 -4.32 -19.69
CA GLU A 719 33.55 -3.07 -20.29
C GLU A 719 33.98 -3.29 -21.76
N GLY A 720 33.06 -2.99 -22.68
CA GLY A 720 33.27 -3.09 -24.14
C GLY A 720 32.36 -4.07 -24.87
N HIS A 721 31.58 -4.88 -24.14
CA HIS A 721 30.57 -5.79 -24.71
C HIS A 721 29.13 -5.37 -24.38
N ILE A 722 28.92 -4.76 -23.21
CA ILE A 722 27.61 -4.26 -22.75
C ILE A 722 27.73 -2.74 -22.53
N LYS A 723 26.62 -2.00 -22.63
CA LYS A 723 26.61 -0.56 -22.35
C LYS A 723 26.98 -0.33 -20.87
N GLU A 724 27.83 0.66 -20.64
CA GLU A 724 28.32 1.08 -19.31
C GLU A 724 27.21 1.45 -18.31
N GLU A 725 25.98 1.71 -18.80
CA GLU A 725 24.79 2.00 -18.00
C GLU A 725 23.93 0.77 -17.63
N ALA A 726 24.29 -0.44 -18.07
CA ALA A 726 23.44 -1.64 -17.97
C ALA A 726 23.93 -2.69 -16.96
N ILE A 727 25.01 -2.42 -16.22
CA ILE A 727 25.49 -3.26 -15.11
C ILE A 727 25.93 -2.32 -13.99
N HIS A 728 25.30 -2.45 -12.81
CA HIS A 728 25.70 -1.70 -11.63
C HIS A 728 26.93 -2.37 -10.98
N ILE A 729 27.97 -1.58 -10.68
CA ILE A 729 29.20 -2.05 -10.02
C ILE A 729 29.35 -1.33 -8.68
N HIS A 730 29.24 -2.08 -7.58
CA HIS A 730 29.16 -1.51 -6.23
C HIS A 730 30.49 -1.56 -5.50
N HIS A 731 31.45 -0.72 -5.92
CA HIS A 731 32.82 -0.74 -5.40
C HIS A 731 33.24 0.57 -4.72
N SER A 732 32.97 0.68 -3.42
CA SER A 732 33.70 1.61 -2.55
C SER A 732 34.95 0.92 -2.00
N LYS A 733 36.10 1.61 -2.01
CA LYS A 733 37.31 1.15 -1.31
C LYS A 733 37.19 1.25 0.21
N ARG A 734 36.24 2.04 0.68
CA ARG A 734 36.06 2.42 2.08
C ARG A 734 34.95 1.61 2.75
N PHE A 735 33.85 1.41 2.03
CA PHE A 735 32.71 0.59 2.46
C PHE A 735 32.57 -0.59 1.49
N PRO A 736 33.41 -1.64 1.65
CA PRO A 736 33.71 -2.62 0.60
C PRO A 736 32.54 -3.54 0.21
N VAL A 737 31.42 -3.50 0.93
CA VAL A 737 30.19 -4.20 0.59
C VAL A 737 29.01 -3.28 0.89
N VAL A 738 28.20 -3.02 -0.13
CA VAL A 738 26.93 -2.30 -0.03
C VAL A 738 25.84 -3.31 -0.30
N GLY A 739 24.99 -3.57 0.68
CA GLY A 739 23.83 -4.42 0.53
C GLY A 739 22.75 -3.70 -0.26
N ILE A 740 22.18 -4.37 -1.24
CA ILE A 740 21.06 -3.88 -2.03
C ILE A 740 20.03 -4.99 -2.09
N ALA A 741 18.76 -4.64 -1.95
CA ALA A 741 17.67 -5.55 -2.26
C ALA A 741 16.46 -4.75 -2.74
N ASP A 742 15.78 -5.24 -3.77
CA ASP A 742 14.53 -4.69 -4.26
C ASP A 742 13.44 -5.76 -4.44
N MET A 743 12.18 -5.35 -4.40
CA MET A 743 11.01 -6.19 -4.66
C MET A 743 9.87 -5.36 -5.26
N ILE A 744 9.16 -5.95 -6.21
CA ILE A 744 7.89 -5.43 -6.71
C ILE A 744 6.79 -5.96 -5.78
N GLY A 745 6.11 -5.07 -5.05
CA GLY A 745 5.00 -5.41 -4.16
C GLY A 745 3.71 -5.70 -4.94
N LYS A 746 2.70 -4.83 -4.82
CA LYS A 746 1.44 -4.92 -5.59
C LYS A 746 1.46 -4.08 -6.88
N ARG A 747 2.52 -3.29 -7.09
CA ARG A 747 2.82 -2.55 -8.33
C ARG A 747 3.00 -3.48 -9.54
N PRO A 748 2.71 -3.03 -10.79
CA PRO A 748 2.86 -3.85 -12.00
C PRO A 748 4.32 -3.95 -12.51
N SER A 749 5.22 -3.12 -12.00
CA SER A 749 6.63 -3.02 -12.43
C SER A 749 7.48 -2.43 -11.31
N MET A 750 8.82 -2.45 -11.47
CA MET A 750 9.75 -1.73 -10.60
C MET A 750 9.94 -0.29 -11.11
N GLU A 751 9.35 0.70 -10.45
CA GLU A 751 9.46 2.12 -10.85
C GLU A 751 10.73 2.79 -10.29
N ASP A 752 11.25 2.32 -9.15
CA ASP A 752 12.43 2.87 -8.48
C ASP A 752 13.74 2.73 -9.28
N ALA A 753 14.72 3.55 -8.89
CA ALA A 753 16.12 3.44 -9.29
C ALA A 753 17.07 3.74 -8.13
N MET A 754 18.28 3.15 -8.18
CA MET A 754 19.35 3.40 -7.22
C MET A 754 20.63 3.83 -7.94
N ALA A 755 21.41 4.71 -7.31
CA ALA A 755 22.70 5.18 -7.80
C ALA A 755 23.76 5.02 -6.72
N ILE A 756 24.75 4.18 -6.99
CA ILE A 756 25.88 3.94 -6.08
C ILE A 756 27.15 4.24 -6.87
N GLN A 757 27.97 5.12 -6.31
CA GLN A 757 29.25 5.54 -6.87
C GLN A 757 30.28 5.55 -5.74
N GLY A 758 30.82 4.37 -5.45
CA GLY A 758 31.93 4.24 -4.53
C GLY A 758 33.22 4.77 -5.17
N THR A 759 34.11 5.38 -4.38
CA THR A 759 35.32 6.02 -4.92
C THR A 759 34.99 7.14 -5.95
N LEU A 760 34.02 8.01 -5.65
CA LEU A 760 33.45 8.98 -6.58
C LEU A 760 34.53 9.83 -7.28
N ASN A 761 34.53 9.86 -8.63
CA ASN A 761 35.55 10.54 -9.45
C ASN A 761 37.01 10.09 -9.15
N GLY A 762 37.19 8.87 -8.64
CA GLY A 762 38.49 8.27 -8.37
C GLY A 762 39.14 8.69 -7.05
N ASP A 763 38.45 9.46 -6.18
CA ASP A 763 38.92 9.77 -4.82
C ASP A 763 38.47 8.67 -3.85
N GLU A 764 39.44 8.08 -3.14
CA GLU A 764 39.23 6.94 -2.23
C GLU A 764 38.51 7.30 -0.93
N ASN A 765 38.32 8.60 -0.65
CA ASN A 765 37.65 9.10 0.55
C ASN A 765 36.21 9.55 0.29
N THR A 766 35.74 9.46 -0.96
CA THR A 766 34.43 9.93 -1.38
C THR A 766 33.53 8.81 -1.90
N ASP A 767 32.28 8.78 -1.45
CA ASP A 767 31.27 7.82 -1.88
C ASP A 767 29.92 8.55 -2.07
N PHE A 768 29.13 8.15 -3.05
CA PHE A 768 27.77 8.67 -3.26
C PHE A 768 26.77 7.52 -3.33
N TYR A 769 25.65 7.69 -2.62
CA TYR A 769 24.51 6.80 -2.58
C TYR A 769 23.24 7.60 -2.84
N GLY A 770 22.37 7.14 -3.73
CA GLY A 770 21.10 7.77 -4.01
C GLY A 770 20.01 6.74 -4.24
N LEU A 771 18.86 6.95 -3.63
CA LEU A 771 17.63 6.18 -3.85
C LEU A 771 16.57 7.13 -4.41
N TYR A 772 15.87 6.66 -5.43
CA TYR A 772 14.84 7.40 -6.13
C TYR A 772 13.65 6.46 -6.30
N ASP A 773 12.66 6.55 -5.42
CA ASP A 773 11.41 5.78 -5.63
C ASP A 773 10.55 6.52 -6.66
N GLY A 774 10.01 5.76 -7.61
CA GLY A 774 9.37 6.29 -8.82
C GLY A 774 7.86 6.14 -8.77
N HIS A 775 7.13 7.19 -9.16
CA HIS A 775 5.67 7.11 -9.23
C HIS A 775 5.11 7.61 -10.56
N ALA A 776 4.08 6.91 -11.03
CA ALA A 776 3.41 7.12 -12.31
C ALA A 776 4.37 7.01 -13.52
N GLY A 777 5.42 6.20 -13.38
CA GLY A 777 6.43 5.90 -14.39
C GLY A 777 7.87 5.96 -13.84
N ARG A 778 8.67 4.95 -14.22
CA ARG A 778 10.11 4.81 -13.89
C ARG A 778 11.00 5.98 -14.34
N GLU A 779 10.56 6.81 -15.28
CA GLU A 779 11.45 7.71 -16.02
C GLU A 779 12.11 8.78 -15.14
N ALA A 780 11.41 9.33 -14.15
CA ALA A 780 11.95 10.34 -13.25
C ALA A 780 13.02 9.76 -12.32
N ALA A 781 12.74 8.60 -11.69
CA ALA A 781 13.67 7.87 -10.84
C ALA A 781 14.94 7.46 -11.60
N SER A 782 14.76 6.82 -12.77
CA SER A 782 15.86 6.42 -13.66
C SER A 782 16.69 7.61 -14.16
N TRP A 783 16.05 8.76 -14.41
CA TRP A 783 16.77 9.98 -14.77
C TRP A 783 17.64 10.49 -13.61
N CYS A 784 17.10 10.54 -12.40
CA CYS A 784 17.84 10.97 -11.22
C CYS A 784 19.04 10.05 -10.94
N GLY A 785 18.82 8.73 -11.00
CA GLY A 785 19.86 7.72 -10.85
C GLY A 785 21.05 7.92 -11.81
N LYS A 786 20.79 8.37 -13.03
CA LYS A 786 21.82 8.61 -14.05
C LYS A 786 22.51 9.97 -13.99
N HIS A 787 21.97 10.97 -13.30
CA HIS A 787 22.41 12.37 -13.44
C HIS A 787 22.80 13.10 -12.15
N VAL A 788 22.20 12.82 -10.99
CA VAL A 788 22.43 13.59 -9.74
C VAL A 788 23.91 13.62 -9.34
N HIS A 789 24.57 12.47 -9.32
CA HIS A 789 25.99 12.34 -9.00
C HIS A 789 26.92 13.03 -10.02
N LYS A 790 26.49 13.17 -11.29
CA LYS A 790 27.27 13.85 -12.34
C LYS A 790 27.19 15.36 -12.17
N VAL A 791 25.99 15.91 -11.92
CA VAL A 791 25.80 17.34 -11.68
C VAL A 791 26.53 17.77 -10.40
N LEU A 792 26.46 16.98 -9.32
CA LEU A 792 27.29 17.17 -8.11
C LEU A 792 28.79 17.34 -8.49
N LEU A 793 29.34 16.43 -9.29
CA LEU A 793 30.73 16.50 -9.72
C LEU A 793 31.05 17.74 -10.57
N GLU A 794 30.12 18.22 -11.37
CA GLU A 794 30.29 19.48 -12.11
C GLU A 794 30.36 20.70 -11.18
N HIS A 795 29.58 20.74 -10.10
CA HIS A 795 29.68 21.79 -9.07
C HIS A 795 30.97 21.70 -8.25
N LEU A 796 31.35 20.50 -7.80
CA LEU A 796 32.62 20.28 -7.09
C LEU A 796 33.84 20.65 -7.96
N ALA A 797 33.78 20.40 -9.28
CA ALA A 797 34.83 20.80 -10.22
C ALA A 797 34.94 22.32 -10.43
N LYS A 798 33.87 23.09 -10.15
CA LYS A 798 33.88 24.57 -10.12
C LYS A 798 34.48 25.12 -8.81
N GLY A 799 34.68 24.26 -7.79
CA GLY A 799 35.18 24.63 -6.46
C GLY A 799 34.10 25.17 -5.54
N GLU A 800 32.86 24.73 -5.73
CA GLU A 800 31.72 25.02 -4.86
C GLU A 800 31.74 24.12 -3.60
N GLU A 801 30.98 24.48 -2.56
CA GLU A 801 30.97 23.74 -1.28
C GLU A 801 30.09 22.49 -1.39
N GLU A 802 30.43 21.45 -0.64
CA GLU A 802 29.88 20.10 -0.80
C GLU A 802 28.36 20.00 -0.61
N LEU A 803 27.79 20.55 0.47
CA LEU A 803 26.34 20.48 0.74
C LEU A 803 25.56 21.25 -0.32
N SER A 804 25.98 22.49 -0.59
CA SER A 804 25.33 23.37 -1.57
C SER A 804 25.47 22.85 -3.00
N SER A 805 26.57 22.18 -3.35
CA SER A 805 26.74 21.48 -4.63
C SER A 805 25.75 20.32 -4.78
N LEU A 806 25.55 19.55 -3.71
CA LEU A 806 24.60 18.42 -3.70
C LEU A 806 23.15 18.93 -3.76
N ALA A 807 22.79 19.94 -2.97
CA ALA A 807 21.46 20.53 -2.98
C ALA A 807 21.11 21.21 -4.32
N ALA A 808 22.07 21.90 -4.95
CA ALA A 808 21.89 22.51 -6.27
C ALA A 808 21.66 21.49 -7.38
N SER A 809 22.13 20.25 -7.22
CA SER A 809 21.96 19.20 -8.24
C SER A 809 20.50 18.82 -8.47
N TYR A 810 19.63 18.88 -7.45
CA TYR A 810 18.23 18.49 -7.57
C TYR A 810 17.43 19.38 -8.55
N PRO A 811 17.37 20.72 -8.38
CA PRO A 811 16.66 21.58 -9.34
C PRO A 811 17.33 21.65 -10.72
N GLU A 812 18.66 21.50 -10.83
CA GLU A 812 19.35 21.45 -12.13
C GLU A 812 19.03 20.14 -12.89
N VAL A 813 19.04 18.99 -12.20
CA VAL A 813 18.60 17.70 -12.77
C VAL A 813 17.11 17.73 -13.12
N ASN A 814 16.25 18.32 -12.27
CA ASN A 814 14.81 18.45 -12.53
C ASN A 814 14.52 19.32 -13.76
N GLN A 815 15.23 20.45 -13.91
CA GLN A 815 15.10 21.30 -15.10
C GLN A 815 15.63 20.61 -16.37
N ALA A 816 16.75 19.87 -16.28
CA ALA A 816 17.24 19.05 -17.40
C ALA A 816 16.26 17.92 -17.76
N PHE A 817 15.64 17.26 -16.77
CA PHE A 817 14.61 16.25 -16.99
C PHE A 817 13.39 16.85 -17.69
N LYS A 818 12.95 18.03 -17.27
CA LYS A 818 11.85 18.77 -17.90
C LYS A 818 12.12 19.04 -19.38
N ASP A 819 13.31 19.51 -19.70
CA ASP A 819 13.70 19.81 -21.07
C ASP A 819 13.77 18.53 -21.93
N TYR A 820 14.23 17.40 -21.36
CA TYR A 820 14.15 16.09 -21.99
C TYR A 820 12.70 15.62 -22.19
N LEU A 821 11.86 15.69 -21.16
CA LEU A 821 10.46 15.23 -21.14
C LEU A 821 9.59 15.94 -22.19
N TYR A 822 9.89 17.21 -22.50
CA TYR A 822 9.22 17.99 -23.55
C TYR A 822 9.97 18.07 -24.88
N SER A 823 11.07 17.32 -25.04
CA SER A 823 11.79 17.17 -26.31
C SER A 823 11.12 16.17 -27.27
N ASP A 824 11.56 16.17 -28.53
CA ASP A 824 11.20 15.15 -29.54
C ASP A 824 11.92 13.80 -29.29
N ASP A 825 12.93 13.76 -28.42
CA ASP A 825 13.75 12.59 -28.10
C ASP A 825 13.21 11.77 -26.89
N PHE A 826 12.11 12.21 -26.27
CA PHE A 826 11.46 11.49 -25.17
C PHE A 826 10.73 10.24 -25.68
N THR A 827 11.15 9.07 -25.22
CA THR A 827 10.57 7.76 -25.59
C THR A 827 9.83 7.07 -24.44
N GLY A 828 9.73 7.69 -23.27
CA GLY A 828 9.03 7.13 -22.11
C GLY A 828 7.51 7.07 -22.26
N GLN A 829 6.87 6.35 -21.33
CA GLN A 829 5.45 6.09 -21.31
C GLN A 829 4.65 7.24 -20.67
N SER A 830 5.22 7.91 -19.66
CA SER A 830 4.52 8.93 -18.87
C SER A 830 5.15 10.32 -18.96
N LYS A 831 4.32 11.36 -19.03
CA LYS A 831 4.71 12.77 -18.80
C LYS A 831 4.19 13.33 -17.47
N TYR A 832 3.63 12.45 -16.64
CA TYR A 832 3.09 12.75 -15.32
C TYR A 832 3.88 12.02 -14.21
N CYS A 833 5.01 11.41 -14.55
CA CYS A 833 5.89 10.77 -13.59
C CYS A 833 6.60 11.78 -12.70
N GLY A 834 6.90 11.32 -11.50
CA GLY A 834 7.77 11.99 -10.55
C GLY A 834 8.55 10.96 -9.75
N THR A 835 9.37 11.44 -8.82
CA THR A 835 10.17 10.58 -7.96
C THR A 835 10.43 11.28 -6.64
N THR A 836 10.32 10.54 -5.55
CA THR A 836 10.95 10.89 -4.28
C THR A 836 12.45 10.65 -4.43
N ALA A 837 13.28 11.36 -3.69
CA ALA A 837 14.72 11.29 -3.89
C ALA A 837 15.44 11.54 -2.58
N VAL A 838 16.37 10.65 -2.22
CA VAL A 838 17.33 10.86 -1.13
C VAL A 838 18.73 10.60 -1.66
N SER A 839 19.65 11.50 -1.37
CA SER A 839 21.05 11.39 -1.78
C SER A 839 21.98 11.65 -0.60
N VAL A 840 22.91 10.72 -0.39
CA VAL A 840 23.93 10.75 0.65
C VAL A 840 25.29 10.77 -0.02
N TYR A 841 26.01 11.88 0.11
CA TYR A 841 27.41 12.02 -0.28
C TYR A 841 28.28 11.97 0.98
N ILE A 842 29.24 11.05 1.02
CA ILE A 842 30.20 10.91 2.11
C ILE A 842 31.56 11.36 1.60
N LYS A 843 32.24 12.24 2.34
CA LYS A 843 33.61 12.71 2.06
C LYS A 843 34.40 12.79 3.35
N ASP A 844 35.47 12.01 3.47
CA ASP A 844 36.16 11.83 4.75
C ASP A 844 35.12 11.49 5.85
N LYS A 845 35.15 12.09 7.04
CA LYS A 845 34.10 11.86 8.05
C LYS A 845 32.79 12.62 7.79
N ASP A 846 32.74 13.54 6.82
CA ASP A 846 31.54 14.33 6.58
C ASP A 846 30.48 13.55 5.77
N VAL A 847 29.22 13.65 6.19
CA VAL A 847 28.05 13.09 5.50
C VAL A 847 27.12 14.24 5.11
N TYR A 848 26.86 14.36 3.82
CA TYR A 848 26.00 15.38 3.24
C TYR A 848 24.73 14.68 2.74
N VAL A 849 23.59 15.05 3.31
CA VAL A 849 22.28 14.44 2.97
C VAL A 849 21.38 15.52 2.39
N VAL A 850 20.76 15.19 1.25
CA VAL A 850 19.65 15.96 0.69
C VAL A 850 18.49 15.03 0.35
N ASN A 851 17.25 15.50 0.48
CA ASN A 851 16.10 14.72 0.03
C ASN A 851 14.86 15.56 -0.36
N VAL A 852 13.98 14.98 -1.16
CA VAL A 852 12.59 15.38 -1.43
C VAL A 852 11.69 14.14 -1.37
N GLY A 853 10.42 14.31 -1.01
CA GLY A 853 9.50 13.19 -0.76
C GLY A 853 9.79 12.46 0.57
N ASP A 854 9.45 11.19 0.64
CA ASP A 854 9.44 10.32 1.83
C ASP A 854 10.38 9.09 1.74
N SER A 855 11.15 8.96 0.66
CA SER A 855 12.39 8.15 0.71
C SER A 855 13.34 8.69 1.80
N ARG A 856 13.75 7.82 2.72
CA ARG A 856 14.42 8.18 3.98
C ARG A 856 15.78 7.50 4.14
N ALA A 857 16.71 8.21 4.78
CA ALA A 857 18.04 7.73 5.18
C ALA A 857 18.17 7.74 6.71
N VAL A 858 18.59 6.62 7.31
CA VAL A 858 18.68 6.41 8.77
C VAL A 858 20.02 5.74 9.10
N ILE A 859 20.79 6.30 10.03
CA ILE A 859 22.05 5.72 10.49
C ILE A 859 21.87 5.01 11.85
N CYS A 860 22.49 3.85 12.03
CA CYS A 860 22.62 3.19 13.31
C CYS A 860 23.82 3.78 14.07
N ARG A 861 23.58 4.50 15.17
CA ARG A 861 24.62 5.05 16.06
C ARG A 861 24.46 4.49 17.47
N ASP A 862 25.48 3.79 17.97
CA ASP A 862 25.44 3.05 19.25
C ASP A 862 24.16 2.18 19.40
N GLY A 863 23.75 1.53 18.31
CA GLY A 863 22.55 0.70 18.28
C GLY A 863 21.21 1.41 18.27
N LYS A 864 21.18 2.72 18.05
CA LYS A 864 19.94 3.50 17.93
C LYS A 864 19.78 4.08 16.52
N PRO A 865 18.55 4.21 16.01
CA PRO A 865 18.31 4.97 14.81
C PRO A 865 18.62 6.46 15.05
N LEU A 866 19.17 7.09 14.03
CA LEU A 866 19.26 8.54 13.87
C LEU A 866 18.82 8.86 12.44
N ARG A 867 17.62 9.42 12.28
CA ARG A 867 17.09 9.84 10.98
C ARG A 867 17.94 10.99 10.42
N LEU A 868 18.42 10.84 9.18
CA LEU A 868 19.29 11.82 8.53
C LEU A 868 18.55 12.74 7.56
N SER A 869 17.45 12.27 6.97
CA SER A 869 16.54 12.98 6.05
C SER A 869 15.31 13.55 6.76
N TYR A 870 14.40 14.19 6.01
CA TYR A 870 13.11 14.70 6.49
C TYR A 870 11.99 14.33 5.52
N ASP A 871 10.88 13.77 6.00
CA ASP A 871 9.84 13.23 5.11
C ASP A 871 8.85 14.34 4.71
N HIS A 872 8.67 14.55 3.40
CA HIS A 872 7.93 15.69 2.86
C HIS A 872 6.44 15.37 2.66
N LYS A 873 5.75 14.99 3.74
CA LYS A 873 4.32 14.68 3.74
C LYS A 873 3.46 15.97 3.67
N PRO A 874 2.42 16.10 2.82
CA PRO A 874 1.67 17.35 2.63
C PRO A 874 0.80 17.81 3.80
N TYR A 875 0.53 16.92 4.76
CA TYR A 875 -0.21 17.26 5.97
C TYR A 875 0.65 17.99 7.01
N GLU A 876 1.98 17.94 6.89
CA GLU A 876 2.91 18.72 7.70
C GLU A 876 2.57 20.21 7.70
N ASP A 877 2.54 20.83 8.87
CA ASP A 877 2.07 22.21 9.06
C ASP A 877 2.80 23.19 8.14
N THR A 878 4.11 23.04 7.97
CA THR A 878 4.93 23.91 7.12
C THR A 878 4.60 23.77 5.62
N GLU A 879 4.43 22.53 5.16
CA GLU A 879 4.15 22.21 3.76
C GLU A 879 2.68 22.46 3.40
N GLN A 880 1.75 22.12 4.29
CA GLN A 880 0.32 22.39 4.14
C GLN A 880 0.06 23.90 4.06
N ASN A 881 0.69 24.70 4.94
CA ASN A 881 0.59 26.16 4.88
C ASN A 881 1.21 26.72 3.59
N ARG A 882 2.35 26.19 3.14
CA ARG A 882 2.98 26.56 1.86
C ARG A 882 2.02 26.29 0.69
N ILE A 883 1.47 25.09 0.58
CA ILE A 883 0.50 24.67 -0.46
C ILE A 883 -0.75 25.56 -0.43
N ARG A 884 -1.36 25.73 0.75
CA ARG A 884 -2.56 26.56 0.97
C ARG A 884 -2.32 28.04 0.65
N SER A 885 -1.11 28.57 0.90
CA SER A 885 -0.75 29.97 0.57
C SER A 885 -0.68 30.22 -0.93
N LEU A 886 -0.18 29.24 -1.69
CA LEU A 886 -0.14 29.24 -3.16
C LEU A 886 -1.52 29.02 -3.79
N GLY A 887 -2.50 28.62 -2.98
CA GLY A 887 -3.88 28.35 -3.39
C GLY A 887 -4.17 26.92 -3.79
N GLY A 888 -3.27 25.99 -3.46
CA GLY A 888 -3.55 24.56 -3.50
C GLY A 888 -4.35 24.12 -2.27
N SER A 889 -4.68 22.84 -2.26
CA SER A 889 -5.38 22.14 -1.19
C SER A 889 -4.60 20.88 -0.80
N VAL A 890 -4.87 20.36 0.38
CA VAL A 890 -4.41 19.04 0.83
C VAL A 890 -5.66 18.33 1.29
N ILE A 891 -6.05 17.23 0.65
CA ILE A 891 -7.36 16.59 0.87
C ILE A 891 -7.30 15.65 2.08
N GLY A 892 -8.33 15.71 2.93
CA GLY A 892 -8.28 15.15 4.28
C GLY A 892 -8.16 13.63 4.30
N GLU A 893 -9.09 12.88 3.70
CA GLU A 893 -9.07 11.41 3.78
C GLU A 893 -7.79 10.74 3.26
N THR A 894 -7.00 11.43 2.41
CA THR A 894 -5.84 10.84 1.71
C THR A 894 -4.50 11.54 1.95
N GLY A 895 -4.46 12.69 2.63
CA GLY A 895 -3.22 13.48 2.76
C GLY A 895 -2.68 14.11 1.46
N ARG A 896 -3.35 13.94 0.32
CA ARG A 896 -2.77 14.26 -1.00
C ARG A 896 -2.87 15.74 -1.40
N VAL A 897 -1.81 16.28 -1.98
CA VAL A 897 -1.79 17.61 -2.63
C VAL A 897 -2.83 17.63 -3.76
N ASN A 898 -3.79 18.54 -3.66
CA ASN A 898 -4.98 18.67 -4.53
C ASN A 898 -5.81 17.38 -4.72
N GLY A 899 -5.57 16.35 -3.91
CA GLY A 899 -6.15 15.01 -4.05
C GLY A 899 -5.44 14.10 -5.06
N LEU A 900 -4.21 14.44 -5.47
CA LEU A 900 -3.45 13.70 -6.49
C LEU A 900 -2.19 13.05 -5.89
N LEU A 901 -1.24 13.86 -5.41
CA LEU A 901 0.09 13.39 -5.02
C LEU A 901 0.25 13.25 -3.50
N ALA A 902 0.86 12.15 -3.04
CA ALA A 902 1.07 11.84 -1.63
C ALA A 902 2.22 12.64 -0.99
N VAL A 903 3.13 13.19 -1.78
CA VAL A 903 4.26 14.02 -1.32
C VAL A 903 4.08 15.50 -1.66
N SER A 904 4.67 16.38 -0.86
CA SER A 904 4.66 17.84 -1.08
C SER A 904 5.88 18.33 -1.87
N ARG A 905 6.90 17.48 -2.03
CA ARG A 905 8.14 17.75 -2.77
C ARG A 905 8.56 16.51 -3.57
N SER A 906 9.01 16.71 -4.80
CA SER A 906 9.49 15.65 -5.69
C SER A 906 10.33 16.23 -6.83
N ILE A 907 11.06 15.37 -7.55
CA ILE A 907 11.60 15.67 -8.89
C ILE A 907 10.60 15.15 -9.93
N GLY A 908 10.34 15.89 -11.00
CA GLY A 908 9.23 15.62 -11.93
C GLY A 908 7.94 16.35 -11.53
N ASP A 909 6.80 15.66 -11.60
CA ASP A 909 5.46 16.16 -11.23
C ASP A 909 5.12 17.57 -11.74
N PHE A 910 5.59 17.96 -12.93
CA PHE A 910 5.51 19.35 -13.39
C PHE A 910 4.08 19.91 -13.51
N TYR A 911 3.08 19.04 -13.56
CA TYR A 911 1.64 19.36 -13.55
C TYR A 911 1.15 19.84 -12.16
N MET A 912 1.88 19.57 -11.09
CA MET A 912 1.59 19.97 -9.70
C MET A 912 2.27 21.26 -9.25
N HIS A 913 3.14 21.87 -10.07
CA HIS A 913 3.70 23.18 -9.75
C HIS A 913 2.61 24.26 -9.70
N PRO A 914 2.69 25.23 -8.76
CA PRO A 914 3.79 25.45 -7.81
C PRO A 914 3.62 24.73 -6.45
N PHE A 915 2.62 23.86 -6.30
CA PHE A 915 2.28 23.24 -5.02
C PHE A 915 3.30 22.19 -4.60
N VAL A 916 3.73 21.36 -5.55
CA VAL A 916 4.87 20.45 -5.39
C VAL A 916 6.14 21.15 -5.88
N VAL A 917 7.25 20.99 -5.16
CA VAL A 917 8.53 21.67 -5.44
C VAL A 917 9.72 20.71 -5.31
N ASP A 918 10.80 21.03 -6.00
CA ASP A 918 12.05 20.25 -6.09
C ASP A 918 13.16 20.76 -5.15
N THR A 919 12.88 21.77 -4.33
CA THR A 919 13.82 22.32 -3.35
C THR A 919 14.02 21.31 -2.21
N PRO A 920 15.21 20.71 -2.06
CA PRO A 920 15.41 19.63 -1.10
C PRO A 920 15.51 20.15 0.33
N PHE A 921 15.29 19.26 1.30
CA PHE A 921 15.92 19.35 2.60
C PHE A 921 17.44 19.16 2.44
N GLU A 922 18.25 19.85 3.24
CA GLU A 922 19.71 19.74 3.20
C GLU A 922 20.27 19.71 4.63
N LYS A 923 21.18 18.77 4.93
CA LYS A 923 21.85 18.71 6.23
C LYS A 923 23.22 18.01 6.15
N LYS A 924 24.16 18.53 6.93
CA LYS A 924 25.49 17.92 7.14
C LYS A 924 25.56 17.24 8.50
N TYR A 925 26.15 16.05 8.52
CA TYR A 925 26.47 15.26 9.71
C TYR A 925 27.96 14.85 9.68
N GLU A 926 28.47 14.31 10.79
CA GLU A 926 29.83 13.75 10.89
C GLU A 926 29.76 12.29 11.38
N LEU A 927 30.57 11.43 10.76
CA LEU A 927 30.78 10.03 11.14
C LEU A 927 31.68 9.90 12.37
N THR A 928 31.12 9.26 13.37
CA THR A 928 31.71 8.91 14.65
C THR A 928 32.14 7.44 14.64
N ASP A 929 32.94 7.05 15.63
CA ASP A 929 33.34 5.65 15.79
C ASP A 929 32.17 4.81 16.40
N GLU A 930 31.04 5.45 16.72
CA GLU A 930 29.79 4.85 17.21
C GLU A 930 28.84 4.43 16.06
N ASP A 931 28.99 5.00 14.86
CA ASP A 931 28.17 4.65 13.69
C ASP A 931 28.46 3.22 13.19
N GLU A 932 27.44 2.38 13.04
CA GLU A 932 27.56 0.97 12.67
C GLU A 932 27.26 0.75 11.18
N PHE A 933 26.12 1.24 10.71
CA PHE A 933 25.67 1.14 9.32
C PHE A 933 24.65 2.24 8.99
N LEU A 934 24.50 2.53 7.71
CA LEU A 934 23.51 3.43 7.14
C LEU A 934 22.47 2.61 6.34
N VAL A 935 21.19 2.91 6.54
CA VAL A 935 20.07 2.39 5.75
C VAL A 935 19.53 3.53 4.89
N ILE A 936 19.23 3.24 3.62
CA ILE A 936 18.48 4.14 2.73
C ILE A 936 17.39 3.28 2.06
N ALA A 937 16.12 3.67 2.18
CA ALA A 937 15.00 2.93 1.57
C ALA A 937 13.86 3.88 1.13
N CYS A 938 12.92 3.36 0.33
CA CYS A 938 11.68 4.03 -0.08
C CYS A 938 10.57 3.96 0.99
N ASP A 939 9.47 4.65 0.72
CA ASP A 939 8.19 4.58 1.44
C ASP A 939 7.68 3.13 1.62
N GLY A 940 7.84 2.26 0.61
CA GLY A 940 7.50 0.83 0.68
C GLY A 940 8.21 0.03 1.77
N VAL A 941 9.24 0.59 2.43
CA VAL A 941 9.72 0.16 3.75
C VAL A 941 9.22 1.06 4.88
N TRP A 942 9.37 2.38 4.72
CA TRP A 942 9.25 3.32 5.83
C TRP A 942 7.83 3.65 6.30
N ASP A 943 6.82 3.38 5.49
CA ASP A 943 5.40 3.47 5.87
C ASP A 943 4.96 2.22 6.69
N GLU A 944 5.65 1.08 6.57
CA GLU A 944 5.35 -0.17 7.29
C GLU A 944 6.31 -0.47 8.45
N VAL A 945 7.56 0.01 8.37
CA VAL A 945 8.65 -0.34 9.30
C VAL A 945 9.23 0.92 9.94
N HIS A 946 8.92 1.11 11.22
CA HIS A 946 9.50 2.20 12.01
C HIS A 946 11.04 2.07 12.16
N ASP A 947 11.73 3.22 12.27
CA ASP A 947 13.20 3.30 12.23
C ASP A 947 13.90 2.39 13.26
N ASP A 948 13.37 2.28 14.49
CA ASP A 948 13.96 1.43 15.53
C ASP A 948 13.76 -0.07 15.25
N VAL A 949 12.60 -0.46 14.71
CA VAL A 949 12.34 -1.83 14.25
C VAL A 949 13.30 -2.19 13.12
N ALA A 950 13.46 -1.33 12.12
CA ALA A 950 14.37 -1.54 10.99
C ALA A 950 15.83 -1.73 11.46
N ILE A 951 16.33 -0.85 12.33
CA ILE A 951 17.69 -0.95 12.87
C ILE A 951 17.86 -2.23 13.72
N ASN A 952 16.93 -2.51 14.64
CA ASN A 952 17.02 -3.69 15.52
C ASN A 952 16.93 -5.01 14.76
N LEU A 953 16.11 -5.08 13.71
CA LEU A 953 15.93 -6.26 12.86
C LEU A 953 17.24 -6.72 12.22
N ILE A 954 18.04 -5.78 11.71
CA ILE A 954 19.20 -6.09 10.87
C ILE A 954 20.55 -5.90 11.55
N ARG A 955 20.63 -5.30 12.75
CA ARG A 955 21.90 -4.97 13.43
C ARG A 955 22.86 -6.14 13.63
N ASP A 956 22.33 -7.33 13.93
CA ASP A 956 23.14 -8.55 14.11
C ASP A 956 23.51 -9.25 12.77
N VAL A 957 22.98 -8.79 11.63
CA VAL A 957 23.18 -9.37 10.30
C VAL A 957 24.47 -8.86 9.67
N LYS A 958 25.53 -9.67 9.78
CA LYS A 958 26.90 -9.27 9.38
C LYS A 958 27.12 -9.02 7.89
N ASN A 959 26.28 -9.57 7.01
CA ASN A 959 26.38 -9.34 5.57
C ASN A 959 25.34 -8.28 5.19
N PRO A 960 25.75 -7.09 4.72
CA PRO A 960 24.80 -6.03 4.41
C PRO A 960 23.80 -6.42 3.32
N PHE A 961 24.13 -7.30 2.38
CA PHE A 961 23.14 -7.80 1.42
C PHE A 961 22.03 -8.64 2.07
N LEU A 962 22.40 -9.50 3.03
CA LEU A 962 21.38 -10.25 3.78
C LEU A 962 20.58 -9.31 4.69
N ALA A 963 21.19 -8.22 5.18
CA ALA A 963 20.50 -7.18 5.93
C ALA A 963 19.48 -6.43 5.06
N SER A 964 19.84 -6.01 3.83
CA SER A 964 18.92 -5.36 2.90
C SER A 964 17.79 -6.29 2.45
N CYS A 965 18.09 -7.56 2.13
CA CYS A 965 17.06 -8.55 1.84
C CYS A 965 16.12 -8.77 3.03
N MET A 966 16.64 -8.90 4.25
CA MET A 966 15.84 -9.13 5.44
C MET A 966 14.91 -7.96 5.76
N LEU A 967 15.35 -6.70 5.59
CA LEU A 967 14.50 -5.52 5.79
C LEU A 967 13.43 -5.39 4.69
N ARG A 968 13.81 -5.58 3.42
CA ARG A 968 12.88 -5.64 2.27
C ARG A 968 11.79 -6.68 2.48
N ASP A 969 12.20 -7.90 2.82
CA ASP A 969 11.30 -9.03 3.02
C ASP A 969 10.41 -8.83 4.24
N TYR A 970 10.91 -8.17 5.28
CA TYR A 970 10.12 -7.80 6.45
C TYR A 970 8.99 -6.83 6.06
N ALA A 971 9.30 -5.74 5.37
CA ALA A 971 8.28 -4.79 4.88
C ALA A 971 7.24 -5.46 3.96
N TYR A 972 7.67 -6.35 3.07
CA TYR A 972 6.75 -7.13 2.23
C TYR A 972 5.82 -8.05 3.05
N ILE A 973 6.37 -8.73 4.06
CA ILE A 973 5.61 -9.59 4.97
C ILE A 973 4.67 -8.79 5.88
N LEU A 974 4.97 -7.51 6.16
CA LEU A 974 4.03 -6.60 6.81
C LEU A 974 2.88 -6.13 5.89
N ALA A 975 2.89 -6.55 4.62
CA ALA A 975 1.90 -6.33 3.57
C ALA A 975 1.98 -5.00 2.80
N SER A 976 3.16 -4.36 2.79
CA SER A 976 3.54 -3.27 1.88
C SER A 976 3.00 -3.50 0.46
N ASP A 977 2.36 -2.48 -0.13
CA ASP A 977 1.80 -2.55 -1.49
C ASP A 977 2.67 -1.91 -2.57
N ASP A 978 3.70 -1.16 -2.20
CA ASP A 978 4.53 -0.42 -3.15
C ASP A 978 5.73 -1.18 -3.72
N ASN A 979 6.57 -0.50 -4.51
CA ASN A 979 7.93 -0.95 -4.76
C ASN A 979 8.77 -0.82 -3.47
N ILE A 980 9.58 -1.84 -3.19
CA ILE A 980 10.41 -1.90 -2.00
C ILE A 980 11.86 -1.89 -2.44
N SER A 981 12.60 -0.83 -2.17
CA SER A 981 14.03 -0.67 -2.45
C SER A 981 14.80 -0.38 -1.18
N VAL A 982 15.88 -1.12 -0.93
CA VAL A 982 16.70 -1.00 0.29
C VAL A 982 18.18 -1.04 -0.03
N MET A 983 18.92 -0.06 0.48
CA MET A 983 20.39 -0.07 0.58
C MET A 983 20.84 -0.13 2.04
N VAL A 984 21.82 -0.98 2.34
CA VAL A 984 22.49 -1.06 3.65
C VAL A 984 24.01 -0.92 3.46
N ILE A 985 24.60 0.11 4.04
CA ILE A 985 26.04 0.40 3.95
C ILE A 985 26.66 0.18 5.33
N HIS A 986 27.51 -0.84 5.50
CA HIS A 986 28.27 -1.01 6.75
C HIS A 986 29.41 0.01 6.81
N LEU A 987 29.51 0.70 7.95
CA LEU A 987 30.44 1.83 8.16
C LEU A 987 31.68 1.44 8.98
N LYS A 988 31.79 0.17 9.41
CA LYS A 988 32.82 -0.40 10.30
C LYS A 988 33.50 -1.65 9.72
#